data_AF-Q8DN38-F1
#
_entry.id   AF-Q8DN38-F1
#
_cell.length_a   1.000
_cell.length_b   1.000
_cell.length_c   1.000
_cell.angle_alpha   90.00
_cell.angle_beta   90.00
_cell.angle_gamma   90.00
#
_symmetry.space_group_name_H-M   'P 1'
#
loop_
_entity.id
_entity.type
_entity.pdbx_description
1 polymer ?
#
loop_
_entity_poly.entity_id
_entity_poly.type
_entity_poly.pdbx_seq_one_letter_code
_entity_poly.pdbx_strand_id
1 'polypeptide(L)'
;MKKTTILSLTTAAVILAAYVPNEPILAAYVPNEPILADTPSSEVIKETKVGSIIQQNNIKYKVLTVEGNIGTVQVGNGVTPVEFEAGQDGKPFTIPTKITVGDKVFTVTEVASQAFSYYPDETGRIVYYPSSITIPSSIKKIQKKGFHGSKAKTIIFDKGSQLEKIEDRAFDFSELEEIELPASLEYIGTSAFSFSQKLKKLTFSSSSKLELISHEAFANLSNLEKLTLPKSVKTLGSNLFRLTTSLKHVDVEEGNESFASVDGVLFSKDKTQLIYYPSQKNDESYKTPKETKELASYSFNKNSYLKKLELNEGLEKIGTFAFADAIKLEEISLPNSLETIERLAFYGNLELKELILPDNVKNFGKHVMNGLPKFLTLSGNNINSLPSFFLSGVLDSLKEIHIKNKSTEFSVKKDTFAIPETVKFYVTSEHIKDVLKSNLSTSNDIIVEKVDNIKQETDVAKPKKNSNQGVVGWVKDKGLWYYLNESGSMATGWVKDKGLWYYLNESGSMATGWVKDKGLWYYLNESGSMATGWVKDKGLWYYLNESGSMATGWVKDKGLWYYLNESGSMATGWVKDKGLWYYLNESGSMATGWVKDKGLWYYLNESGSMATGWVKDKGLWYYLNESGSMATGWVKDKGLWYYLNESGSMATGWVKVSGKWYYTYNSGDLLVNTTTPDGYRVNANGEWVG
;
A
#
# COMPACT_ATOMS: atom_id res chain seq x y z
N MET A 1 -17.02 -52.79 27.00
CA MET A 1 -16.05 -53.84 26.61
C MET A 1 -14.95 -53.23 25.75
N LYS A 2 -13.76 -53.85 25.66
CA LYS A 2 -12.57 -53.45 24.87
C LYS A 2 -12.07 -52.00 25.09
N LYS A 3 -11.05 -51.86 25.95
CA LYS A 3 -10.10 -50.73 25.93
C LYS A 3 -9.06 -50.96 24.82
N THR A 4 -8.53 -49.89 24.23
CA THR A 4 -7.15 -49.84 23.72
C THR A 4 -6.56 -48.47 24.04
N THR A 5 -5.39 -48.45 24.66
CA THR A 5 -4.58 -47.24 24.89
C THR A 5 -3.12 -47.66 24.73
N ILE A 6 -2.34 -46.92 23.94
CA ILE A 6 -0.91 -47.16 23.74
C ILE A 6 -0.20 -45.82 23.87
N LEU A 7 0.88 -45.79 24.66
CA LEU A 7 1.68 -44.59 24.91
C LEU A 7 3.11 -45.01 25.34
N SER A 8 4.12 -44.47 24.67
CA SER A 8 5.56 -44.69 24.91
C SER A 8 6.32 -43.48 24.36
N LEU A 9 7.22 -42.77 25.09
CA LEU A 9 8.45 -43.19 25.80
C LEU A 9 9.58 -43.62 24.82
N THR A 10 10.83 -43.18 24.96
CA THR A 10 11.46 -42.15 25.84
C THR A 10 11.77 -40.87 25.01
N THR A 11 12.83 -40.02 25.09
CA THR A 11 14.11 -39.88 25.86
C THR A 11 14.64 -38.44 25.62
N ALA A 12 15.70 -37.92 26.25
CA ALA A 12 15.93 -37.50 27.65
C ALA A 12 17.28 -36.72 27.71
N ALA A 13 17.28 -35.44 28.14
CA ALA A 13 18.43 -34.62 28.62
C ALA A 13 17.89 -33.18 28.86
N VAL A 14 17.56 -32.70 30.06
CA VAL A 14 18.33 -32.51 31.32
C VAL A 14 19.40 -31.42 31.24
N ILE A 15 19.04 -30.23 31.76
CA ILE A 15 19.79 -29.48 32.79
C ILE A 15 18.76 -28.60 33.54
N LEU A 16 18.90 -28.46 34.85
CA LEU A 16 18.03 -27.62 35.70
C LEU A 16 18.74 -26.33 36.12
N ALA A 17 17.98 -25.24 36.20
CA ALA A 17 18.20 -24.16 37.16
C ALA A 17 16.85 -23.50 37.48
N ALA A 18 16.53 -23.34 38.76
CA ALA A 18 15.35 -22.63 39.23
C ALA A 18 15.68 -21.91 40.54
N TYR A 19 15.17 -20.69 40.73
CA TYR A 19 15.10 -20.07 42.04
C TYR A 19 13.90 -19.13 42.18
N VAL A 20 13.56 -18.82 43.42
CA VAL A 20 12.31 -18.20 43.88
C VAL A 20 12.56 -16.73 44.25
N PRO A 21 11.60 -15.79 44.05
CA PRO A 21 11.76 -14.40 44.44
C PRO A 21 11.84 -14.21 45.96
N ASN A 22 12.41 -13.08 46.40
CA ASN A 22 12.37 -12.61 47.79
C ASN A 22 12.27 -11.07 47.86
N GLU A 23 11.78 -10.57 48.98
CA GLU A 23 11.39 -9.16 49.20
C GLU A 23 12.56 -8.20 49.50
N PRO A 24 12.34 -6.86 49.41
CA PRO A 24 13.43 -5.87 49.37
C PRO A 24 13.98 -5.49 50.75
N ILE A 25 15.27 -5.11 50.77
CA ILE A 25 15.95 -4.46 51.90
C ILE A 25 16.63 -3.18 51.38
N LEU A 26 16.56 -2.09 52.15
CA LEU A 26 17.22 -0.83 51.79
C LEU A 26 18.75 -0.96 51.86
N ALA A 27 19.41 -0.59 50.77
CA ALA A 27 20.80 -0.15 50.78
C ALA A 27 20.88 1.14 49.94
N ALA A 28 21.41 2.22 50.52
CA ALA A 28 21.59 3.47 49.80
C ALA A 28 22.74 3.33 48.80
N TYR A 29 22.50 3.68 47.53
CA TYR A 29 23.54 3.85 46.54
C TYR A 29 23.54 5.29 46.01
N VAL A 30 24.73 5.82 45.78
CA VAL A 30 24.98 7.22 45.41
C VAL A 30 24.46 7.48 43.99
N PRO A 31 23.89 8.67 43.68
CA PRO A 31 23.61 9.02 42.29
C PRO A 31 24.92 9.02 41.48
N ASN A 32 24.96 8.22 40.41
CA ASN A 32 26.04 8.34 39.44
C ASN A 32 25.93 9.72 38.78
N GLU A 33 26.87 10.60 39.08
CA GLU A 33 27.12 11.80 38.29
C GLU A 33 27.41 11.39 36.82
N PRO A 34 27.04 12.22 35.83
CA PRO A 34 27.32 11.91 34.45
C PRO A 34 28.83 11.84 34.24
N ILE A 35 29.33 10.67 33.81
CA ILE A 35 30.73 10.50 33.42
C ILE A 35 31.00 11.47 32.27
N LEU A 36 31.79 12.51 32.56
CA LEU A 36 32.35 13.42 31.57
C LEU A 36 33.31 12.62 30.69
N ALA A 37 32.84 12.16 29.54
CA ALA A 37 33.69 11.59 28.51
C ALA A 37 34.58 12.71 27.94
N ASP A 38 35.91 12.47 27.92
CA ASP A 38 36.90 13.46 27.51
C ASP A 38 36.65 14.00 26.08
N THR A 39 36.73 15.32 25.96
CA THR A 39 36.47 16.08 24.72
C THR A 39 37.39 15.69 23.56
N PRO A 40 36.86 15.18 22.43
CA PRO A 40 37.59 15.11 21.18
C PRO A 40 37.34 16.40 20.36
N SER A 41 38.40 17.18 20.17
CA SER A 41 38.58 18.21 19.11
C SER A 41 37.32 18.89 18.52
N SER A 42 37.01 20.10 18.99
CA SER A 42 36.05 20.98 18.31
C SER A 42 36.61 21.51 16.98
N GLU A 43 36.18 20.95 15.85
CA GLU A 43 36.45 21.56 14.54
C GLU A 43 35.69 22.89 14.40
N VAL A 44 36.43 23.99 14.46
CA VAL A 44 36.10 25.35 14.00
C VAL A 44 34.68 25.84 14.32
N ILE A 45 34.54 26.60 15.42
CA ILE A 45 33.33 27.36 15.74
C ILE A 45 33.13 28.50 14.73
N LYS A 46 32.62 28.18 13.54
CA LYS A 46 31.90 29.14 12.69
C LYS A 46 30.57 29.46 13.38
N GLU A 47 30.20 30.73 13.41
CA GLU A 47 29.08 31.25 14.23
C GLU A 47 27.85 30.33 14.23
N THR A 48 27.44 29.92 15.43
CA THR A 48 26.23 29.12 15.64
C THR A 48 25.00 29.98 15.38
N LYS A 49 24.52 29.95 14.14
CA LYS A 49 23.33 30.65 13.63
C LYS A 49 22.23 29.64 13.29
N VAL A 50 21.02 30.14 13.01
CA VAL A 50 19.92 29.32 12.49
C VAL A 50 20.36 28.57 11.23
N GLY A 51 20.05 27.28 11.17
CA GLY A 51 20.47 26.37 10.09
C GLY A 51 21.83 25.71 10.27
N SER A 52 22.69 26.16 11.20
CA SER A 52 23.95 25.47 11.51
C SER A 52 23.70 24.04 12.00
N ILE A 53 24.56 23.10 11.59
CA ILE A 53 24.60 21.74 12.13
C ILE A 53 25.60 21.67 13.28
N ILE A 54 25.20 21.05 14.38
CA ILE A 54 26.03 20.69 15.53
C ILE A 54 26.06 19.16 15.58
N GLN A 55 27.22 18.53 15.80
CA GLN A 55 27.31 17.07 15.98
C GLN A 55 27.90 16.76 17.36
N GLN A 56 27.21 15.92 18.14
CA GLN A 56 27.65 15.46 19.46
C GLN A 56 27.22 14.00 19.65
N ASN A 57 28.15 13.15 20.09
CA ASN A 57 27.94 11.70 20.29
C ASN A 57 27.30 11.04 19.05
N ASN A 58 27.91 11.26 17.87
CA ASN A 58 27.46 10.83 16.54
C ASN A 58 26.11 11.38 16.05
N ILE A 59 25.27 11.92 16.95
CA ILE A 59 23.98 12.56 16.63
C ILE A 59 24.22 13.96 16.04
N LYS A 60 23.62 14.22 14.87
CA LYS A 60 23.57 15.54 14.24
C LYS A 60 22.31 16.29 14.72
N TYR A 61 22.45 17.58 15.00
CA TYR A 61 21.37 18.48 15.41
C TYR A 61 21.41 19.72 14.51
N LYS A 62 20.27 20.33 14.21
CA LYS A 62 20.21 21.57 13.41
C LYS A 62 19.56 22.69 14.22
N VAL A 63 20.22 23.84 14.26
CA VAL A 63 19.74 25.04 14.99
C VAL A 63 18.47 25.60 14.32
N LEU A 64 17.40 25.70 15.10
CA LEU A 64 16.12 26.28 14.72
C LEU A 64 16.01 27.74 15.15
N THR A 65 16.41 28.04 16.40
CA THR A 65 16.49 29.41 16.93
C THR A 65 17.79 29.60 17.73
N VAL A 66 18.27 30.84 17.79
CA VAL A 66 19.39 31.24 18.67
C VAL A 66 19.30 32.73 18.96
N GLU A 67 19.29 33.08 20.25
CA GLU A 67 19.24 34.44 20.77
C GLU A 67 20.23 34.54 21.95
N GLY A 68 21.31 35.30 21.76
CA GLY A 68 22.45 35.29 22.68
C GLY A 68 23.02 33.88 22.90
N ASN A 69 22.88 33.39 24.13
CA ASN A 69 23.34 32.08 24.60
C ASN A 69 22.22 31.03 24.75
N ILE A 70 20.98 31.34 24.36
CA ILE A 70 19.85 30.41 24.41
C ILE A 70 19.41 30.09 22.98
N GLY A 71 19.02 28.85 22.71
CA GLY A 71 18.47 28.47 21.41
C GLY A 71 17.67 27.18 21.44
N THR A 72 17.19 26.78 20.26
CA THR A 72 16.50 25.51 20.05
C THR A 72 17.09 24.76 18.86
N VAL A 73 17.04 23.44 18.90
CA VAL A 73 17.48 22.55 17.82
C VAL A 73 16.43 21.47 17.54
N GLN A 74 16.40 21.01 16.30
CA GLN A 74 15.88 19.70 15.94
C GLN A 74 16.99 18.65 16.15
N VAL A 75 16.64 17.45 16.65
CA VAL A 75 17.53 16.27 16.58
C VAL A 75 17.40 15.62 15.20
N GLY A 76 18.52 15.26 14.59
CA GLY A 76 18.64 14.91 13.18
C GLY A 76 18.86 16.14 12.27
N ASN A 77 19.51 15.94 11.13
CA ASN A 77 19.76 17.00 10.14
C ASN A 77 18.53 17.30 9.24
N GLY A 78 17.52 16.41 9.23
CA GLY A 78 16.34 16.49 8.37
C GLY A 78 16.45 15.73 7.05
N VAL A 79 17.51 14.96 6.84
CA VAL A 79 17.87 14.28 5.58
C VAL A 79 18.25 12.82 5.79
N THR A 80 19.07 12.52 6.79
CA THR A 80 19.58 11.18 7.10
C THR A 80 19.18 10.76 8.52
N PRO A 81 19.04 9.45 8.80
CA PRO A 81 18.91 8.93 10.16
C PRO A 81 20.09 9.28 11.07
N VAL A 82 19.84 9.14 12.38
CA VAL A 82 20.86 8.89 13.39
C VAL A 82 21.37 7.46 13.21
N GLU A 83 22.67 7.33 13.01
CA GLU A 83 23.35 6.03 13.00
C GLU A 83 23.56 5.58 14.44
N PHE A 84 22.84 4.53 14.85
CA PHE A 84 23.02 3.91 16.16
C PHE A 84 24.24 2.98 16.18
N GLU A 85 24.87 2.87 17.34
CA GLU A 85 26.03 1.99 17.55
C GLU A 85 25.59 0.54 17.83
N ALA A 86 26.45 -0.44 17.54
CA ALA A 86 26.16 -1.86 17.82
C ALA A 86 25.83 -2.13 19.30
N GLY A 87 26.35 -1.30 20.21
CA GLY A 87 26.03 -1.35 21.64
C GLY A 87 24.63 -0.88 22.01
N GLN A 88 23.90 -0.22 21.10
CA GLN A 88 22.55 0.34 21.29
C GLN A 88 21.45 -0.51 20.62
N ASP A 89 21.81 -1.42 19.71
CA ASP A 89 20.87 -2.27 18.99
C ASP A 89 20.00 -3.10 19.95
N GLY A 90 18.68 -3.13 19.69
CA GLY A 90 17.73 -3.87 20.52
C GLY A 90 17.57 -3.37 21.97
N LYS A 91 18.17 -2.24 22.36
CA LYS A 91 18.08 -1.66 23.72
C LYS A 91 17.22 -0.39 23.75
N PRO A 92 16.76 0.07 24.93
CA PRO A 92 16.13 1.37 25.06
C PRO A 92 17.10 2.52 24.73
N PHE A 93 16.59 3.55 24.06
CA PHE A 93 17.29 4.81 23.79
C PHE A 93 16.44 5.99 24.28
N THR A 94 17.10 7.07 24.71
CA THR A 94 16.43 8.31 25.11
C THR A 94 16.98 9.45 24.27
N ILE A 95 16.10 10.19 23.60
CA ILE A 95 16.48 11.37 22.82
C ILE A 95 17.01 12.43 23.80
N PRO A 96 18.21 13.02 23.56
CA PRO A 96 18.71 14.09 24.41
C PRO A 96 17.78 15.31 24.42
N THR A 97 17.52 15.88 25.61
CA THR A 97 16.64 17.06 25.78
C THR A 97 17.37 18.40 25.55
N LYS A 98 18.70 18.43 25.67
CA LYS A 98 19.53 19.62 25.47
C LYS A 98 20.92 19.26 24.93
N ILE A 99 21.57 20.21 24.26
CA ILE A 99 22.99 20.19 23.89
C ILE A 99 23.65 21.54 24.20
N THR A 100 24.98 21.58 24.30
CA THR A 100 25.74 22.78 24.68
C THR A 100 26.94 23.00 23.76
N VAL A 101 27.17 24.25 23.30
CA VAL A 101 28.29 24.63 22.43
C VAL A 101 28.93 25.91 22.98
N GLY A 102 30.03 25.75 23.72
CA GLY A 102 30.51 26.82 24.61
C GLY A 102 29.41 27.21 25.61
N ASP A 103 29.27 28.51 25.85
CA ASP A 103 28.22 29.06 26.74
C ASP A 103 26.80 28.94 26.16
N LYS A 104 26.63 28.50 24.90
CA LYS A 104 25.32 28.40 24.26
C LYS A 104 24.61 27.10 24.62
N VAL A 105 23.41 27.21 25.18
CA VAL A 105 22.52 26.09 25.51
C VAL A 105 21.40 26.00 24.49
N PHE A 106 21.28 24.84 23.83
CA PHE A 106 20.21 24.55 22.89
C PHE A 106 19.27 23.50 23.46
N THR A 107 17.98 23.83 23.57
CA THR A 107 16.94 22.85 23.90
C THR A 107 16.57 22.07 22.66
N VAL A 108 16.50 20.74 22.76
CA VAL A 108 16.04 19.87 21.67
C VAL A 108 14.51 19.89 21.69
N THR A 109 13.91 20.60 20.72
CA THR A 109 12.47 20.87 20.68
C THR A 109 11.74 20.13 19.58
N GLU A 110 12.44 19.54 18.61
CA GLU A 110 11.82 18.82 17.50
C GLU A 110 12.59 17.56 17.13
N VAL A 111 11.88 16.52 16.70
CA VAL A 111 12.48 15.38 15.98
C VAL A 111 12.44 15.71 14.49
N ALA A 112 13.60 15.80 13.85
CA ALA A 112 13.71 16.13 12.44
C ALA A 112 13.16 15.02 11.53
N SER A 113 12.91 15.38 10.27
CA SER A 113 12.55 14.41 9.24
C SER A 113 13.67 13.38 9.11
N GLN A 114 13.31 12.10 9.02
CA GLN A 114 14.24 10.96 8.98
C GLN A 114 15.09 10.73 10.24
N ALA A 115 15.05 11.57 11.28
CA ALA A 115 16.02 11.53 12.39
C ALA A 115 16.15 10.15 13.05
N PHE A 116 15.04 9.43 13.21
CA PHE A 116 14.98 8.06 13.71
C PHE A 116 14.21 7.15 12.75
N SER A 117 14.23 7.43 11.44
CA SER A 117 13.72 6.45 10.48
C SER A 117 14.68 5.26 10.35
N TYR A 118 14.12 4.09 10.07
CA TYR A 118 14.88 2.89 9.76
C TYR A 118 14.75 2.58 8.28
N TYR A 119 15.89 2.34 7.65
CA TYR A 119 16.00 1.80 6.31
C TYR A 119 16.93 0.58 6.36
N PRO A 120 16.65 -0.50 5.62
CA PRO A 120 17.65 -1.55 5.42
C PRO A 120 18.83 -0.98 4.63
N ASP A 121 20.06 -1.38 4.99
CA ASP A 121 21.25 -1.04 4.22
C ASP A 121 21.27 -1.80 2.88
N GLU A 122 21.65 -1.11 1.80
CA GLU A 122 21.68 -1.66 0.44
C GLU A 122 22.69 -2.81 0.26
N THR A 123 23.64 -2.97 1.18
CA THR A 123 24.60 -4.09 1.19
C THR A 123 24.20 -5.22 2.13
N GLY A 124 23.00 -5.16 2.73
CA GLY A 124 22.47 -6.16 3.65
C GLY A 124 23.10 -6.12 5.05
N ARG A 125 23.82 -5.04 5.40
CA ARG A 125 24.38 -4.88 6.75
C ARG A 125 23.27 -4.70 7.79
N ILE A 126 23.56 -5.12 9.02
CA ILE A 126 22.70 -4.82 10.16
C ILE A 126 22.74 -3.31 10.40
N VAL A 127 21.63 -2.65 10.13
CA VAL A 127 21.37 -1.27 10.58
C VAL A 127 20.82 -1.38 12.01
N TYR A 128 21.66 -0.99 12.97
CA TYR A 128 21.33 -1.04 14.39
C TYR A 128 20.18 -0.09 14.72
N TYR A 129 19.26 -0.52 15.61
CA TYR A 129 18.11 0.29 15.99
C TYR A 129 17.60 -0.06 17.41
N PRO A 130 17.26 0.94 18.26
CA PRO A 130 16.79 0.69 19.62
C PRO A 130 15.42 0.00 19.67
N SER A 131 15.20 -0.86 20.67
CA SER A 131 13.94 -1.58 20.86
C SER A 131 12.80 -0.70 21.41
N SER A 132 13.13 0.45 22.01
CA SER A 132 12.18 1.48 22.45
C SER A 132 12.86 2.84 22.44
N ILE A 133 12.11 3.90 22.16
CA ILE A 133 12.62 5.28 22.18
C ILE A 133 11.81 6.11 23.17
N THR A 134 12.52 6.75 24.09
CA THR A 134 11.96 7.73 25.03
C THR A 134 12.12 9.14 24.45
N ILE A 135 11.00 9.86 24.37
CA ILE A 135 10.89 11.23 23.85
C ILE A 135 10.79 12.18 25.05
N PRO A 136 11.80 13.06 25.26
CA PRO A 136 11.84 13.93 26.42
C PRO A 136 10.79 15.02 26.34
N SER A 137 10.45 15.61 27.48
CA SER A 137 9.32 16.52 27.58
C SER A 137 9.43 17.75 26.65
N SER A 138 10.66 18.17 26.34
CA SER A 138 10.97 19.34 25.50
C SER A 138 10.55 19.22 24.02
N ILE A 139 10.28 18.01 23.52
CA ILE A 139 9.90 17.80 22.11
C ILE A 139 8.46 18.28 21.88
N LYS A 140 8.31 19.32 21.06
CA LYS A 140 7.04 19.92 20.61
C LYS A 140 6.53 19.39 19.28
N LYS A 141 7.42 18.96 18.38
CA LYS A 141 7.05 18.49 17.04
C LYS A 141 7.85 17.27 16.62
N ILE A 142 7.18 16.26 16.10
CA ILE A 142 7.80 15.17 15.34
C ILE A 142 7.55 15.47 13.86
N GLN A 143 8.60 15.83 13.12
CA GLN A 143 8.50 16.16 11.71
C GLN A 143 8.16 14.94 10.84
N LYS A 144 7.77 15.23 9.59
CA LYS A 144 7.35 14.21 8.62
C LYS A 144 8.41 13.12 8.45
N LYS A 145 8.00 11.86 8.52
CA LYS A 145 8.89 10.68 8.56
C LYS A 145 9.96 10.69 9.68
N GLY A 146 9.70 11.30 10.83
CA GLY A 146 10.66 11.34 11.94
C GLY A 146 11.08 9.95 12.47
N PHE A 147 10.19 8.96 12.38
CA PHE A 147 10.34 7.57 12.82
C PHE A 147 9.82 6.59 11.74
N HIS A 148 9.91 6.95 10.46
CA HIS A 148 9.47 6.09 9.34
C HIS A 148 10.17 4.72 9.38
N GLY A 149 9.42 3.62 9.27
CA GLY A 149 9.96 2.26 9.35
C GLY A 149 10.51 1.84 10.72
N SER A 150 10.37 2.67 11.76
CA SER A 150 11.01 2.48 13.07
C SER A 150 10.79 1.08 13.66
N LYS A 151 11.87 0.46 14.13
CA LYS A 151 11.85 -0.87 14.77
C LYS A 151 11.56 -0.83 16.28
N ALA A 152 11.33 0.36 16.84
CA ALA A 152 10.97 0.52 18.25
C ALA A 152 9.58 -0.09 18.51
N LYS A 153 9.48 -1.02 19.45
CA LYS A 153 8.23 -1.70 19.82
C LYS A 153 7.29 -0.80 20.62
N THR A 154 7.84 0.22 21.27
CA THR A 154 7.08 1.26 21.94
C THR A 154 7.81 2.60 21.89
N ILE A 155 7.03 3.68 21.91
CA ILE A 155 7.50 5.04 22.11
C ILE A 155 6.99 5.49 23.48
N ILE A 156 7.91 5.99 24.31
CA ILE A 156 7.65 6.43 25.68
C ILE A 156 7.76 7.96 25.70
N PHE A 157 6.82 8.63 26.36
CA PHE A 157 6.86 10.09 26.54
C PHE A 157 7.17 10.42 28.00
N ASP A 158 8.13 11.32 28.21
CA ASP A 158 8.41 11.84 29.55
C ASP A 158 7.20 12.60 30.12
N LYS A 159 7.04 12.51 31.45
CA LYS A 159 5.95 13.17 32.17
C LYS A 159 5.96 14.68 31.92
N GLY A 160 4.83 15.21 31.46
CA GLY A 160 4.72 16.62 31.08
C GLY A 160 5.24 16.93 29.67
N SER A 161 5.20 15.94 28.77
CA SER A 161 5.48 16.13 27.34
C SER A 161 4.78 17.36 26.75
N GLN A 162 5.51 18.09 25.93
CA GLN A 162 5.06 19.29 25.22
C GLN A 162 4.74 19.01 23.74
N LEU A 163 4.64 17.73 23.34
CA LEU A 163 4.40 17.34 21.95
C LEU A 163 3.03 17.85 21.48
N GLU A 164 3.03 18.88 20.64
CA GLU A 164 1.85 19.50 20.03
C GLU A 164 1.46 18.81 18.72
N LYS A 165 2.45 18.34 17.93
CA LYS A 165 2.21 17.82 16.57
C LYS A 165 3.03 16.58 16.19
N ILE A 166 2.35 15.60 15.63
CA ILE A 166 2.94 14.49 14.86
C ILE A 166 2.63 14.76 13.39
N GLU A 167 3.65 15.03 12.57
CA GLU A 167 3.49 15.38 11.15
C GLU A 167 3.31 14.15 10.23
N ASP A 168 3.04 14.40 8.95
CA ASP A 168 2.80 13.39 7.92
C ASP A 168 3.78 12.21 7.97
N ARG A 169 3.25 10.98 7.96
CA ARG A 169 4.04 9.73 7.89
C ARG A 169 5.08 9.58 9.01
N ALA A 170 4.90 10.23 10.17
CA ALA A 170 5.88 10.20 11.26
C ALA A 170 6.32 8.78 11.66
N PHE A 171 5.40 7.80 11.71
CA PHE A 171 5.62 6.40 12.09
C PHE A 171 5.16 5.43 10.99
N ASP A 172 5.05 5.84 9.72
CA ASP A 172 4.55 4.94 8.68
C ASP A 172 5.52 3.77 8.44
N PHE A 173 4.96 2.56 8.25
CA PHE A 173 5.68 1.27 8.21
C PHE A 173 6.41 0.85 9.50
N SER A 174 6.12 1.44 10.67
CA SER A 174 6.80 1.07 11.93
C SER A 174 6.46 -0.34 12.45
N GLU A 175 7.39 -0.96 13.17
CA GLU A 175 7.19 -2.20 13.94
C GLU A 175 6.58 -1.93 15.34
N LEU A 176 6.02 -0.74 15.56
CA LEU A 176 5.43 -0.28 16.81
C LEU A 176 4.28 -1.21 17.24
N GLU A 177 4.30 -1.64 18.51
CA GLU A 177 3.25 -2.49 19.09
C GLU A 177 2.30 -1.70 19.99
N GLU A 178 2.83 -0.87 20.89
CA GLU A 178 2.03 -0.05 21.82
C GLU A 178 2.52 1.39 21.89
N ILE A 179 1.58 2.34 21.94
CA ILE A 179 1.86 3.76 22.20
C ILE A 179 0.72 4.42 23.00
N GLU A 180 1.08 5.22 24.00
CA GLU A 180 0.20 6.21 24.62
C GLU A 180 0.63 7.59 24.16
N LEU A 181 -0.29 8.32 23.51
CA LEU A 181 -0.03 9.64 22.97
C LEU A 181 -0.32 10.71 24.03
N PRO A 182 0.60 11.68 24.24
CA PRO A 182 0.54 12.57 25.38
C PRO A 182 -0.62 13.57 25.26
N ALA A 183 -1.14 14.02 26.40
CA ALA A 183 -2.28 14.92 26.47
C ALA A 183 -2.05 16.27 25.76
N SER A 184 -0.80 16.67 25.53
CA SER A 184 -0.39 17.87 24.79
C SER A 184 -0.66 17.82 23.29
N LEU A 185 -0.88 16.64 22.72
CA LEU A 185 -0.96 16.42 21.27
C LEU A 185 -2.25 17.02 20.70
N GLU A 186 -2.12 17.93 19.73
CA GLU A 186 -3.22 18.64 19.09
C GLU A 186 -3.47 18.17 17.64
N TYR A 187 -2.44 17.62 16.97
CA TYR A 187 -2.48 17.24 15.55
C TYR A 187 -1.76 15.91 15.24
N ILE A 188 -2.43 15.03 14.48
CA ILE A 188 -1.85 13.82 13.87
C ILE A 188 -1.94 13.93 12.34
N GLY A 189 -0.79 13.89 11.67
CA GLY A 189 -0.62 14.11 10.24
C GLY A 189 -1.02 12.96 9.32
N THR A 190 -0.93 13.23 8.03
CA THR A 190 -1.38 12.36 6.93
C THR A 190 -0.61 11.05 6.95
N SER A 191 -1.30 9.91 6.97
CA SER A 191 -0.69 8.58 7.06
C SER A 191 0.25 8.37 8.26
N ALA A 192 0.11 9.13 9.35
CA ALA A 192 1.08 9.16 10.47
C ALA A 192 1.46 7.79 11.04
N PHE A 193 0.52 6.84 11.16
CA PHE A 193 0.78 5.46 11.61
C PHE A 193 0.48 4.42 10.51
N SER A 194 0.32 4.83 9.25
CA SER A 194 -0.08 3.94 8.15
C SER A 194 0.92 2.79 7.97
N PHE A 195 0.44 1.57 7.70
CA PHE A 195 1.27 0.36 7.66
C PHE A 195 2.03 0.01 8.96
N SER A 196 1.68 0.57 10.12
CA SER A 196 2.21 0.10 11.42
C SER A 196 1.57 -1.24 11.81
N GLN A 197 1.85 -2.30 11.04
CA GLN A 197 1.06 -3.53 11.04
C GLN A 197 1.05 -4.25 12.39
N LYS A 198 2.07 -4.04 13.24
CA LYS A 198 2.20 -4.63 14.57
C LYS A 198 1.44 -3.87 15.67
N LEU A 199 0.93 -2.68 15.37
CA LEU A 199 0.28 -1.80 16.35
C LEU A 199 -0.99 -2.47 16.87
N LYS A 200 -0.94 -2.95 18.11
CA LYS A 200 -2.03 -3.67 18.78
C LYS A 200 -2.82 -2.80 19.76
N LYS A 201 -2.24 -1.66 20.17
CA LYS A 201 -2.82 -0.71 21.13
C LYS A 201 -2.29 0.70 20.86
N LEU A 202 -3.21 1.60 20.53
CA LEU A 202 -2.97 3.04 20.51
C LEU A 202 -3.98 3.70 21.46
N THR A 203 -3.46 4.52 22.37
CA THR A 203 -4.22 5.19 23.43
C THR A 203 -3.81 6.65 23.54
N PHE A 204 -4.64 7.48 24.16
CA PHE A 204 -4.36 8.90 24.42
C PHE A 204 -4.42 9.13 25.93
N SER A 205 -3.49 9.91 26.49
CA SER A 205 -3.51 10.27 27.91
C SER A 205 -4.76 11.07 28.28
N SER A 206 -5.17 10.99 29.55
CA SER A 206 -6.30 11.76 30.10
C SER A 206 -6.17 13.26 29.83
N SER A 207 -7.28 13.92 29.50
CA SER A 207 -7.34 15.35 29.13
C SER A 207 -6.55 15.70 27.85
N SER A 208 -6.54 14.77 26.88
CA SER A 208 -6.08 14.99 25.52
C SER A 208 -6.63 16.26 24.88
N LYS A 209 -5.77 16.98 24.16
CA LYS A 209 -6.06 18.16 23.35
C LYS A 209 -6.26 17.86 21.86
N LEU A 210 -6.20 16.60 21.44
CA LEU A 210 -6.14 16.20 20.02
C LEU A 210 -7.37 16.70 19.26
N GLU A 211 -7.20 17.67 18.36
CA GLU A 211 -8.30 18.27 17.60
C GLU A 211 -8.45 17.64 16.21
N LEU A 212 -7.34 17.25 15.57
CA LEU A 212 -7.30 16.85 14.17
C LEU A 212 -6.49 15.55 13.96
N ILE A 213 -7.11 14.56 13.33
CA ILE A 213 -6.45 13.33 12.84
C ILE A 213 -6.61 13.27 11.32
N SER A 214 -5.51 13.37 10.58
CA SER A 214 -5.52 13.58 9.12
C SER A 214 -5.79 12.31 8.30
N HIS A 215 -5.83 12.48 6.98
CA HIS A 215 -6.10 11.45 5.96
C HIS A 215 -5.21 10.21 6.10
N GLU A 216 -5.82 9.03 6.03
CA GLU A 216 -5.18 7.70 6.12
C GLU A 216 -4.28 7.47 7.37
N ALA A 217 -4.42 8.27 8.43
CA ALA A 217 -3.52 8.22 9.60
C ALA A 217 -3.45 6.84 10.30
N PHE A 218 -4.52 6.04 10.25
CA PHE A 218 -4.63 4.69 10.81
C PHE A 218 -4.95 3.62 9.73
N ALA A 219 -4.45 3.83 8.51
CA ALA A 219 -4.65 2.93 7.38
C ALA A 219 -3.67 1.73 7.38
N ASN A 220 -4.07 0.62 6.76
CA ASN A 220 -3.27 -0.60 6.59
C ASN A 220 -2.80 -1.24 7.92
N LEU A 221 -3.58 -1.13 8.99
CA LEU A 221 -3.28 -1.73 10.30
C LEU A 221 -3.83 -3.16 10.41
N SER A 222 -2.99 -4.09 10.87
CA SER A 222 -3.28 -5.54 10.91
C SER A 222 -3.54 -6.10 12.30
N ASN A 223 -3.30 -5.32 13.38
CA ASN A 223 -3.40 -5.80 14.76
C ASN A 223 -4.17 -4.87 15.73
N LEU A 224 -4.61 -3.68 15.31
CA LEU A 224 -5.28 -2.72 16.20
C LEU A 224 -6.76 -3.10 16.35
N GLU A 225 -7.11 -3.81 17.42
CA GLU A 225 -8.48 -4.31 17.60
C GLU A 225 -9.50 -3.24 18.00
N LYS A 226 -9.06 -2.12 18.58
CA LYS A 226 -9.92 -1.00 18.98
C LYS A 226 -9.19 0.33 19.01
N LEU A 227 -9.96 1.41 18.94
CA LEU A 227 -9.51 2.78 19.17
C LEU A 227 -10.62 3.57 19.89
N THR A 228 -10.25 4.48 20.79
CA THR A 228 -11.19 5.43 21.43
C THR A 228 -10.76 6.85 21.07
N LEU A 229 -11.62 7.60 20.36
CA LEU A 229 -11.36 8.99 19.99
C LEU A 229 -11.62 9.92 21.19
N PRO A 230 -10.68 10.77 21.61
CA PRO A 230 -10.89 11.75 22.69
C PRO A 230 -12.00 12.76 22.38
N LYS A 231 -12.57 13.36 23.43
CA LYS A 231 -13.64 14.37 23.30
C LYS A 231 -13.20 15.66 22.61
N SER A 232 -11.90 15.91 22.56
CA SER A 232 -11.28 17.05 21.87
C SER A 232 -11.31 16.94 20.34
N VAL A 233 -11.50 15.74 19.77
CA VAL A 233 -11.35 15.51 18.33
C VAL A 233 -12.52 16.14 17.57
N LYS A 234 -12.20 17.17 16.77
CA LYS A 234 -13.14 17.95 15.96
C LYS A 234 -13.11 17.55 14.48
N THR A 235 -11.95 17.13 13.98
CA THR A 235 -11.72 16.88 12.55
C THR A 235 -11.07 15.53 12.32
N LEU A 236 -11.70 14.71 11.48
CA LEU A 236 -11.12 13.48 10.93
C LEU A 236 -10.93 13.64 9.43
N GLY A 237 -9.75 13.29 8.93
CA GLY A 237 -9.48 13.18 7.50
C GLY A 237 -10.16 11.95 6.88
N SER A 238 -10.40 12.01 5.58
CA SER A 238 -10.98 10.89 4.83
C SER A 238 -10.08 9.65 4.83
N ASN A 239 -10.65 8.49 4.49
CA ASN A 239 -9.95 7.21 4.39
C ASN A 239 -9.22 6.77 5.70
N LEU A 240 -9.60 7.29 6.87
CA LEU A 240 -8.83 7.16 8.13
C LEU A 240 -8.33 5.75 8.45
N PHE A 241 -9.19 4.73 8.24
CA PHE A 241 -8.93 3.31 8.47
C PHE A 241 -8.85 2.48 7.17
N ARG A 242 -8.50 3.09 6.04
CA ARG A 242 -8.41 2.43 4.74
C ARG A 242 -7.54 1.18 4.81
N LEU A 243 -8.04 0.05 4.31
CA LEU A 243 -7.36 -1.26 4.30
C LEU A 243 -6.96 -1.80 5.69
N THR A 244 -7.50 -1.26 6.78
CA THR A 244 -7.29 -1.78 8.15
C THR A 244 -8.21 -2.99 8.40
N THR A 245 -7.63 -4.12 8.80
CA THR A 245 -8.26 -5.45 8.84
C THR A 245 -8.46 -6.00 10.25
N SER A 246 -8.34 -5.15 11.27
CA SER A 246 -8.23 -5.58 12.68
C SER A 246 -9.28 -4.98 13.62
N LEU A 247 -9.83 -3.81 13.31
CA LEU A 247 -10.75 -3.09 14.21
C LEU A 247 -12.08 -3.84 14.38
N LYS A 248 -12.45 -4.07 15.64
CA LYS A 248 -13.74 -4.64 16.08
C LYS A 248 -14.72 -3.55 16.51
N HIS A 249 -14.22 -2.46 17.09
CA HIS A 249 -14.99 -1.29 17.48
C HIS A 249 -14.12 -0.01 17.44
N VAL A 250 -14.74 1.12 17.12
CA VAL A 250 -14.18 2.46 17.32
C VAL A 250 -15.10 3.24 18.25
N ASP A 251 -14.58 3.58 19.43
CA ASP A 251 -15.30 4.31 20.47
C ASP A 251 -15.06 5.81 20.34
N VAL A 252 -15.93 6.61 20.96
CA VAL A 252 -15.76 8.06 21.10
C VAL A 252 -15.97 8.41 22.58
N GLU A 253 -15.09 9.22 23.16
CA GLU A 253 -15.20 9.70 24.55
C GLU A 253 -16.47 10.55 24.73
N GLU A 254 -17.16 10.37 25.86
CA GLU A 254 -18.36 11.13 26.17
C GLU A 254 -18.08 12.65 26.20
N GLY A 255 -19.02 13.42 25.68
CA GLY A 255 -18.87 14.86 25.47
C GLY A 255 -18.12 15.28 24.20
N ASN A 256 -17.67 14.36 23.32
CA ASN A 256 -17.18 14.77 21.99
C ASN A 256 -18.30 15.50 21.21
N GLU A 257 -18.00 16.66 20.61
CA GLU A 257 -19.00 17.50 19.94
C GLU A 257 -19.21 17.17 18.45
N SER A 258 -18.25 16.50 17.81
CA SER A 258 -18.20 16.32 16.34
C SER A 258 -18.49 14.89 15.87
N PHE A 259 -18.32 13.89 16.73
CA PHE A 259 -18.45 12.47 16.41
C PHE A 259 -19.28 11.68 17.43
N ALA A 260 -19.73 10.50 17.02
CA ALA A 260 -20.42 9.53 17.87
C ALA A 260 -20.00 8.10 17.53
N SER A 261 -20.02 7.21 18.51
CA SER A 261 -19.99 5.76 18.28
C SER A 261 -21.38 5.17 18.58
N VAL A 262 -21.82 4.21 17.77
CA VAL A 262 -23.02 3.40 18.00
C VAL A 262 -22.66 1.95 17.75
N ASP A 263 -22.71 1.10 18.77
CA ASP A 263 -22.34 -0.32 18.72
C ASP A 263 -20.97 -0.60 18.08
N GLY A 264 -20.03 0.34 18.27
CA GLY A 264 -18.67 0.33 17.73
C GLY A 264 -18.50 0.95 16.35
N VAL A 265 -19.57 1.41 15.70
CA VAL A 265 -19.56 2.08 14.38
C VAL A 265 -19.40 3.58 14.56
N LEU A 266 -18.46 4.19 13.82
CA LEU A 266 -18.12 5.60 13.91
C LEU A 266 -18.97 6.46 12.96
N PHE A 267 -19.55 7.53 13.50
CA PHE A 267 -20.38 8.52 12.81
C PHE A 267 -19.94 9.96 13.12
N SER A 268 -20.40 10.92 12.31
CA SER A 268 -20.59 12.31 12.74
C SER A 268 -21.56 12.39 13.94
N LYS A 269 -21.52 13.46 14.74
CA LYS A 269 -22.34 13.58 15.97
C LYS A 269 -23.85 13.44 15.71
N ASP A 270 -24.30 14.07 14.62
CA ASP A 270 -25.67 14.06 14.08
C ASP A 270 -26.06 12.77 13.33
N LYS A 271 -25.09 11.87 13.11
CA LYS A 271 -25.20 10.61 12.34
C LYS A 271 -25.50 10.77 10.84
N THR A 272 -25.35 11.97 10.28
CA THR A 272 -25.52 12.17 8.83
C THR A 272 -24.41 11.53 7.98
N GLN A 273 -23.21 11.38 8.52
CA GLN A 273 -22.11 10.65 7.88
C GLN A 273 -21.77 9.38 8.67
N LEU A 274 -21.89 8.21 8.04
CA LEU A 274 -21.29 6.97 8.54
C LEU A 274 -19.82 6.96 8.09
N ILE A 275 -18.91 7.15 9.03
CA ILE A 275 -17.48 7.35 8.77
C ILE A 275 -16.79 6.00 8.63
N TYR A 276 -17.02 5.07 9.56
CA TYR A 276 -16.37 3.75 9.52
C TYR A 276 -17.16 2.68 10.30
N TYR A 277 -17.43 1.57 9.63
CA TYR A 277 -17.85 0.30 10.19
C TYR A 277 -16.62 -0.60 10.37
N PRO A 278 -16.26 -1.00 11.60
CA PRO A 278 -15.07 -1.81 11.86
C PRO A 278 -15.05 -3.11 11.06
N SER A 279 -13.95 -3.38 10.35
CA SER A 279 -13.82 -4.54 9.44
C SER A 279 -14.06 -5.89 10.13
N GLN A 280 -13.77 -5.98 11.43
CA GLN A 280 -13.93 -7.16 12.27
C GLN A 280 -15.12 -7.07 13.25
N LYS A 281 -16.01 -6.06 13.13
CA LYS A 281 -17.32 -6.06 13.82
C LYS A 281 -18.16 -7.21 13.25
N ASN A 282 -18.65 -8.08 14.13
CA ASN A 282 -19.01 -9.46 13.78
C ASN A 282 -20.51 -9.71 13.50
N ASP A 283 -21.34 -8.67 13.51
CA ASP A 283 -22.76 -8.74 13.19
C ASP A 283 -22.97 -9.17 11.73
N GLU A 284 -23.76 -10.23 11.48
CA GLU A 284 -24.04 -10.70 10.12
C GLU A 284 -25.04 -9.82 9.36
N SER A 285 -25.77 -8.94 10.05
CA SER A 285 -26.74 -8.01 9.45
C SER A 285 -26.69 -6.65 10.12
N TYR A 286 -26.75 -5.58 9.33
CA TYR A 286 -26.76 -4.19 9.82
C TYR A 286 -27.79 -3.34 9.08
N LYS A 287 -28.28 -2.30 9.75
CA LYS A 287 -29.14 -1.26 9.15
C LYS A 287 -28.56 0.10 9.48
N THR A 288 -28.47 1.00 8.50
CA THR A 288 -27.98 2.37 8.80
C THR A 288 -29.06 3.18 9.54
N PRO A 289 -28.69 4.05 10.50
CA PRO A 289 -29.62 4.97 11.13
C PRO A 289 -30.35 5.84 10.11
N LYS A 290 -31.62 6.16 10.35
CA LYS A 290 -32.47 6.98 9.46
C LYS A 290 -31.92 8.38 9.18
N GLU A 291 -31.02 8.86 10.05
CA GLU A 291 -30.29 10.12 9.95
C GLU A 291 -29.21 10.10 8.87
N THR A 292 -28.73 8.91 8.46
CA THR A 292 -27.56 8.77 7.57
C THR A 292 -27.86 9.31 6.18
N LYS A 293 -27.03 10.25 5.74
CA LYS A 293 -27.03 10.92 4.42
C LYS A 293 -25.96 10.37 3.50
N GLU A 294 -24.77 10.10 4.01
CA GLU A 294 -23.72 9.45 3.22
C GLU A 294 -22.92 8.38 3.97
N LEU A 295 -22.42 7.42 3.19
CA LEU A 295 -21.36 6.51 3.62
C LEU A 295 -20.03 7.08 3.15
N ALA A 296 -19.10 7.32 4.07
CA ALA A 296 -17.77 7.83 3.74
C ALA A 296 -16.97 6.85 2.86
N SER A 297 -15.97 7.37 2.16
CA SER A 297 -15.02 6.56 1.39
C SER A 297 -14.31 5.53 2.29
N TYR A 298 -14.23 4.28 1.83
CA TYR A 298 -13.74 3.12 2.59
C TYR A 298 -14.52 2.74 3.88
N SER A 299 -15.72 3.27 4.10
CA SER A 299 -16.48 3.08 5.35
C SER A 299 -16.76 1.62 5.77
N PHE A 300 -16.98 0.68 4.85
CA PHE A 300 -17.13 -0.76 5.11
C PHE A 300 -16.00 -1.60 4.47
N ASN A 301 -14.85 -0.99 4.19
CA ASN A 301 -13.75 -1.66 3.50
C ASN A 301 -13.17 -2.82 4.33
N LYS A 302 -12.84 -3.93 3.66
CA LYS A 302 -12.31 -5.18 4.26
C LYS A 302 -13.27 -5.85 5.26
N ASN A 303 -14.59 -5.64 5.16
CA ASN A 303 -15.53 -6.25 6.11
C ASN A 303 -15.55 -7.79 6.01
N SER A 304 -15.29 -8.45 7.14
CA SER A 304 -15.12 -9.91 7.24
C SER A 304 -16.36 -10.69 7.69
N TYR A 305 -17.49 -10.04 7.98
CA TYR A 305 -18.63 -10.66 8.69
C TYR A 305 -20.02 -10.32 8.16
N LEU A 306 -20.23 -9.08 7.71
CA LEU A 306 -21.53 -8.56 7.32
C LEU A 306 -22.03 -9.24 6.04
N LYS A 307 -23.18 -9.92 6.11
CA LYS A 307 -23.86 -10.57 4.98
C LYS A 307 -24.99 -9.74 4.40
N LYS A 308 -25.75 -9.05 5.25
CA LYS A 308 -26.91 -8.24 4.85
C LYS A 308 -26.79 -6.80 5.32
N LEU A 309 -26.88 -5.85 4.38
CA LEU A 309 -26.92 -4.42 4.69
C LEU A 309 -28.22 -3.78 4.19
N GLU A 310 -28.98 -3.18 5.10
CA GLU A 310 -30.16 -2.39 4.75
C GLU A 310 -29.83 -0.89 4.90
N LEU A 311 -29.73 -0.17 3.79
CA LEU A 311 -29.53 1.28 3.81
C LEU A 311 -30.87 2.00 4.02
N ASN A 312 -30.85 3.09 4.78
CA ASN A 312 -32.04 3.88 5.08
C ASN A 312 -32.50 4.74 3.89
N GLU A 313 -33.81 4.87 3.72
CA GLU A 313 -34.36 6.02 2.99
C GLU A 313 -33.90 7.32 3.66
N GLY A 314 -33.50 8.28 2.83
CA GLY A 314 -32.81 9.49 3.24
C GLY A 314 -31.30 9.49 2.95
N LEU A 315 -30.68 8.33 2.70
CA LEU A 315 -29.27 8.22 2.28
C LEU A 315 -29.11 8.56 0.79
N GLU A 316 -28.24 9.52 0.49
CA GLU A 316 -28.10 10.18 -0.81
C GLU A 316 -26.80 9.78 -1.54
N LYS A 317 -25.77 9.32 -0.81
CA LYS A 317 -24.44 9.07 -1.38
C LYS A 317 -23.69 7.88 -0.76
N ILE A 318 -23.01 7.12 -1.61
CA ILE A 318 -22.09 6.03 -1.25
C ILE A 318 -20.68 6.38 -1.76
N GLY A 319 -19.73 6.53 -0.84
CA GLY A 319 -18.36 6.98 -1.11
C GLY A 319 -17.44 5.96 -1.81
N THR A 320 -16.31 6.47 -2.30
CA THR A 320 -15.31 5.72 -3.07
C THR A 320 -14.77 4.55 -2.24
N PHE A 321 -14.75 3.34 -2.80
CA PHE A 321 -14.41 2.09 -2.10
C PHE A 321 -15.26 1.75 -0.85
N ALA A 322 -16.48 2.29 -0.69
CA ALA A 322 -17.30 2.06 0.51
C ALA A 322 -17.40 0.59 0.93
N PHE A 323 -17.80 -0.33 0.05
CA PHE A 323 -17.91 -1.77 0.33
C PHE A 323 -16.76 -2.58 -0.25
N ALA A 324 -15.61 -1.95 -0.53
CA ALA A 324 -14.50 -2.65 -1.18
C ALA A 324 -13.98 -3.79 -0.30
N ASP A 325 -13.86 -4.99 -0.87
CA ASP A 325 -13.50 -6.22 -0.16
C ASP A 325 -14.41 -6.53 1.06
N ALA A 326 -15.71 -6.18 1.02
CA ALA A 326 -16.70 -6.69 1.96
C ALA A 326 -17.05 -8.14 1.60
N ILE A 327 -16.09 -9.05 1.83
CA ILE A 327 -16.03 -10.38 1.19
C ILE A 327 -17.21 -11.31 1.49
N LYS A 328 -18.01 -11.03 2.54
CA LYS A 328 -19.22 -11.81 2.90
C LYS A 328 -20.54 -11.15 2.53
N LEU A 329 -20.55 -9.94 1.97
CA LEU A 329 -21.80 -9.22 1.66
C LEU A 329 -22.59 -9.98 0.59
N GLU A 330 -23.67 -10.66 0.99
CA GLU A 330 -24.56 -11.46 0.15
C GLU A 330 -25.72 -10.62 -0.42
N GLU A 331 -26.22 -9.68 0.38
CA GLU A 331 -27.42 -8.87 0.13
C GLU A 331 -27.20 -7.40 0.54
N ILE A 332 -27.58 -6.46 -0.33
CA ILE A 332 -27.68 -5.04 0.03
C ILE A 332 -28.97 -4.42 -0.51
N SER A 333 -29.72 -3.76 0.37
CA SER A 333 -30.88 -2.94 -0.02
C SER A 333 -30.44 -1.49 -0.18
N LEU A 334 -30.58 -0.95 -1.40
CA LEU A 334 -30.32 0.44 -1.73
C LEU A 334 -31.62 1.26 -1.66
N PRO A 335 -31.58 2.51 -1.14
CA PRO A 335 -32.76 3.32 -0.93
C PRO A 335 -33.09 4.18 -2.15
N ASN A 336 -34.35 4.56 -2.31
CA ASN A 336 -34.80 5.41 -3.41
C ASN A 336 -34.20 6.82 -3.35
N SER A 337 -33.78 7.30 -2.19
CA SER A 337 -33.07 8.58 -2.02
C SER A 337 -31.64 8.63 -2.59
N LEU A 338 -31.05 7.50 -2.98
CA LEU A 338 -29.65 7.42 -3.40
C LEU A 338 -29.42 8.10 -4.77
N GLU A 339 -28.59 9.14 -4.80
CA GLU A 339 -28.26 9.90 -6.01
C GLU A 339 -26.87 9.57 -6.59
N THR A 340 -25.93 9.18 -5.73
CA THR A 340 -24.50 9.07 -6.09
C THR A 340 -23.86 7.80 -5.54
N ILE A 341 -23.20 7.04 -6.41
CA ILE A 341 -22.38 5.87 -6.04
C ILE A 341 -20.99 6.05 -6.66
N GLU A 342 -19.98 6.32 -5.83
CA GLU A 342 -18.64 6.68 -6.31
C GLU A 342 -17.81 5.46 -6.80
N ARG A 343 -16.55 5.72 -7.18
CA ARG A 343 -15.63 4.76 -7.80
C ARG A 343 -15.36 3.56 -6.88
N LEU A 344 -15.47 2.35 -7.46
CA LEU A 344 -15.16 1.07 -6.81
C LEU A 344 -15.92 0.85 -5.49
N ALA A 345 -17.09 1.47 -5.33
CA ALA A 345 -17.97 1.26 -4.18
C ALA A 345 -18.33 -0.23 -4.01
N PHE A 346 -18.61 -0.93 -5.12
CA PHE A 346 -18.79 -2.38 -5.15
C PHE A 346 -17.59 -3.05 -5.81
N TYR A 347 -16.52 -3.26 -5.04
CA TYR A 347 -15.29 -3.91 -5.50
C TYR A 347 -14.99 -5.16 -4.68
N GLY A 348 -14.80 -6.32 -5.31
CA GLY A 348 -14.36 -7.53 -4.61
C GLY A 348 -15.37 -8.13 -3.62
N ASN A 349 -16.68 -7.86 -3.78
CA ASN A 349 -17.72 -8.50 -2.96
C ASN A 349 -17.92 -9.95 -3.45
N LEU A 350 -17.22 -10.90 -2.82
CA LEU A 350 -17.13 -12.28 -3.31
C LEU A 350 -18.45 -13.04 -3.23
N GLU A 351 -19.34 -12.68 -2.30
CA GLU A 351 -20.63 -13.35 -2.05
C GLU A 351 -21.87 -12.59 -2.59
N LEU A 352 -21.71 -11.41 -3.18
CA LEU A 352 -22.84 -10.55 -3.58
C LEU A 352 -23.56 -11.13 -4.81
N LYS A 353 -24.85 -11.44 -4.67
CA LYS A 353 -25.65 -12.16 -5.69
C LYS A 353 -26.47 -11.24 -6.59
N GLU A 354 -27.00 -10.16 -6.05
CA GLU A 354 -27.90 -9.25 -6.77
C GLU A 354 -27.63 -7.81 -6.34
N LEU A 355 -27.85 -6.87 -7.26
CA LEU A 355 -27.97 -5.44 -6.94
C LEU A 355 -29.16 -4.85 -7.68
N ILE A 356 -30.09 -4.28 -6.91
CA ILE A 356 -31.17 -3.46 -7.43
C ILE A 356 -30.75 -2.00 -7.27
N LEU A 357 -30.35 -1.37 -8.37
CA LEU A 357 -30.01 0.04 -8.41
C LEU A 357 -31.29 0.88 -8.34
N PRO A 358 -31.38 1.85 -7.41
CA PRO A 358 -32.56 2.66 -7.22
C PRO A 358 -32.69 3.73 -8.31
N ASP A 359 -33.89 4.29 -8.40
CA ASP A 359 -34.34 5.03 -9.58
C ASP A 359 -33.80 6.46 -9.71
N ASN A 360 -33.19 7.00 -8.66
CA ASN A 360 -32.70 8.38 -8.62
C ASN A 360 -31.17 8.50 -8.74
N VAL A 361 -30.43 7.41 -8.98
CA VAL A 361 -28.96 7.46 -9.12
C VAL A 361 -28.58 8.17 -10.42
N LYS A 362 -28.00 9.36 -10.28
CA LYS A 362 -27.54 10.23 -11.38
C LYS A 362 -26.03 10.06 -11.63
N ASN A 363 -25.27 9.81 -10.57
CA ASN A 363 -23.81 9.87 -10.59
C ASN A 363 -23.20 8.50 -10.26
N PHE A 364 -22.61 7.84 -11.26
CA PHE A 364 -21.80 6.62 -11.07
C PHE A 364 -20.32 6.91 -11.28
N GLY A 365 -19.47 6.52 -10.32
CA GLY A 365 -18.03 6.62 -10.44
C GLY A 365 -17.43 5.59 -11.41
N LYS A 366 -16.25 5.89 -11.97
CA LYS A 366 -15.53 4.96 -12.85
C LYS A 366 -15.22 3.64 -12.12
N HIS A 367 -15.58 2.50 -12.71
CA HIS A 367 -15.57 1.17 -12.09
C HIS A 367 -16.42 1.11 -10.81
N VAL A 368 -17.67 1.60 -10.83
CA VAL A 368 -18.58 1.54 -9.66
C VAL A 368 -18.82 0.10 -9.20
N MET A 369 -18.95 -0.85 -10.14
CA MET A 369 -19.04 -2.29 -9.89
C MET A 369 -17.86 -3.01 -10.58
N ASN A 370 -17.05 -3.73 -9.80
CA ASN A 370 -15.91 -4.46 -10.33
C ASN A 370 -15.57 -5.73 -9.52
N GLY A 371 -15.39 -6.87 -10.20
CA GLY A 371 -14.98 -8.12 -9.53
C GLY A 371 -16.02 -8.65 -8.55
N LEU A 372 -17.17 -9.09 -9.06
CA LEU A 372 -18.31 -9.61 -8.31
C LEU A 372 -18.61 -11.06 -8.81
N PRO A 373 -17.82 -12.07 -8.42
CA PRO A 373 -17.84 -13.40 -9.06
C PRO A 373 -19.16 -14.17 -8.89
N LYS A 374 -19.89 -13.94 -7.80
CA LYS A 374 -21.21 -14.57 -7.51
C LYS A 374 -22.42 -13.76 -7.95
N PHE A 375 -22.20 -12.64 -8.63
CA PHE A 375 -23.24 -11.73 -9.08
C PHE A 375 -24.07 -12.37 -10.21
N LEU A 376 -25.35 -12.59 -9.99
CA LEU A 376 -26.29 -13.27 -10.91
C LEU A 376 -27.06 -12.28 -11.78
N THR A 377 -27.57 -11.22 -11.15
CA THR A 377 -28.53 -10.27 -11.72
C THR A 377 -28.18 -8.82 -11.36
N LEU A 378 -28.38 -7.92 -12.31
CA LEU A 378 -28.39 -6.48 -12.10
C LEU A 378 -29.74 -5.91 -12.55
N SER A 379 -30.42 -5.16 -11.68
CA SER A 379 -31.69 -4.48 -12.00
C SER A 379 -31.59 -2.97 -11.81
N GLY A 380 -32.33 -2.20 -12.61
CA GLY A 380 -32.64 -0.79 -12.34
C GLY A 380 -33.80 -0.31 -13.21
N ASN A 381 -34.68 0.56 -12.69
CA ASN A 381 -35.87 0.99 -13.43
C ASN A 381 -35.66 2.33 -14.14
N ASN A 382 -35.14 3.36 -13.48
CA ASN A 382 -35.09 4.72 -14.05
C ASN A 382 -33.69 5.25 -14.44
N ILE A 383 -32.67 4.38 -14.48
CA ILE A 383 -31.32 4.75 -14.95
C ILE A 383 -31.38 5.25 -16.40
N ASN A 384 -30.99 6.51 -16.61
CA ASN A 384 -31.02 7.20 -17.90
C ASN A 384 -29.66 7.30 -18.59
N SER A 385 -28.54 7.17 -17.85
CA SER A 385 -27.20 7.18 -18.41
C SER A 385 -26.30 6.15 -17.76
N LEU A 386 -25.62 5.35 -18.59
CA LEU A 386 -24.63 4.36 -18.19
C LEU A 386 -23.23 4.81 -18.68
N PRO A 387 -22.31 5.18 -17.77
CA PRO A 387 -20.99 5.68 -18.14
C PRO A 387 -20.01 4.55 -18.49
N SER A 388 -18.89 4.90 -19.13
CA SER A 388 -17.79 3.97 -19.37
C SER A 388 -17.30 3.35 -18.05
N PHE A 389 -16.99 2.06 -18.09
CA PHE A 389 -16.52 1.26 -16.96
C PHE A 389 -17.54 1.18 -15.81
N PHE A 390 -18.82 1.01 -16.12
CA PHE A 390 -19.89 0.87 -15.12
C PHE A 390 -19.82 -0.50 -14.42
N LEU A 391 -19.66 -1.58 -15.18
CA LEU A 391 -19.60 -2.96 -14.70
C LEU A 391 -18.47 -3.73 -15.43
N SER A 392 -17.50 -4.27 -14.68
CA SER A 392 -16.29 -4.90 -15.27
C SER A 392 -15.62 -5.94 -14.37
N GLY A 393 -14.64 -6.67 -14.90
CA GLY A 393 -13.79 -7.60 -14.14
C GLY A 393 -14.40 -9.00 -14.01
N VAL A 394 -14.02 -9.73 -12.95
CA VAL A 394 -14.51 -11.09 -12.69
C VAL A 394 -16.01 -11.04 -12.38
N LEU A 395 -16.83 -11.65 -13.24
CA LEU A 395 -18.31 -11.57 -13.22
C LEU A 395 -18.91 -12.93 -13.62
N ASP A 396 -18.30 -13.99 -13.11
CA ASP A 396 -18.46 -15.36 -13.58
C ASP A 396 -19.92 -15.85 -13.58
N SER A 397 -20.63 -15.57 -12.48
CA SER A 397 -22.02 -16.00 -12.30
C SER A 397 -23.05 -15.14 -13.04
N LEU A 398 -22.64 -14.06 -13.71
CA LEU A 398 -23.57 -13.07 -14.28
C LEU A 398 -24.30 -13.66 -15.48
N LYS A 399 -25.64 -13.62 -15.42
CA LYS A 399 -26.51 -14.13 -16.48
C LYS A 399 -27.35 -13.05 -17.12
N GLU A 400 -27.85 -12.09 -16.33
CA GLU A 400 -28.93 -11.21 -16.78
C GLU A 400 -28.79 -9.77 -16.26
N ILE A 401 -29.02 -8.81 -17.16
CA ILE A 401 -29.06 -7.37 -16.86
C ILE A 401 -30.44 -6.83 -17.24
N HIS A 402 -31.17 -6.28 -16.27
CA HIS A 402 -32.59 -5.94 -16.36
C HIS A 402 -32.78 -4.41 -16.29
N ILE A 403 -32.92 -3.77 -17.46
CA ILE A 403 -33.07 -2.32 -17.60
C ILE A 403 -34.55 -2.00 -17.90
N LYS A 404 -35.32 -1.66 -16.86
CA LYS A 404 -36.77 -1.37 -16.98
C LYS A 404 -37.06 0.09 -17.37
N ASN A 405 -36.06 0.79 -17.90
CA ASN A 405 -36.19 2.16 -18.31
C ASN A 405 -37.01 2.31 -19.61
N LYS A 406 -37.59 3.50 -19.79
CA LYS A 406 -38.44 3.85 -20.93
C LYS A 406 -38.17 5.25 -21.48
N SER A 407 -37.06 5.87 -21.09
CA SER A 407 -36.66 7.21 -21.57
C SER A 407 -36.22 7.17 -23.04
N THR A 408 -36.50 8.25 -23.76
CA THR A 408 -35.90 8.57 -25.08
C THR A 408 -34.52 9.21 -24.96
N GLU A 409 -34.15 9.66 -23.76
CA GLU A 409 -32.83 10.21 -23.42
C GLU A 409 -31.87 9.14 -22.90
N PHE A 410 -32.19 7.85 -23.09
CA PHE A 410 -31.37 6.76 -22.58
C PHE A 410 -30.02 6.72 -23.31
N SER A 411 -28.93 6.72 -22.55
CA SER A 411 -27.57 6.76 -23.09
C SER A 411 -26.67 5.71 -22.44
N VAL A 412 -25.82 5.09 -23.25
CA VAL A 412 -24.79 4.15 -22.82
C VAL A 412 -23.47 4.48 -23.52
N LYS A 413 -22.33 4.33 -22.86
CA LYS A 413 -21.02 4.44 -23.53
C LYS A 413 -20.58 3.08 -24.06
N LYS A 414 -19.78 3.05 -25.13
CA LYS A 414 -19.26 1.79 -25.69
C LYS A 414 -18.60 0.91 -24.62
N ASP A 415 -17.72 1.50 -23.82
CA ASP A 415 -16.94 0.78 -22.80
C ASP A 415 -17.68 0.63 -21.45
N THR A 416 -19.02 0.71 -21.43
CA THR A 416 -19.82 0.62 -20.19
C THR A 416 -19.67 -0.75 -19.52
N PHE A 417 -19.73 -1.81 -20.32
CA PHE A 417 -19.78 -3.19 -19.87
C PHE A 417 -18.54 -3.94 -20.36
N ALA A 418 -17.79 -4.53 -19.44
CA ALA A 418 -16.80 -5.57 -19.73
C ALA A 418 -17.26 -6.85 -19.02
N ILE A 419 -18.17 -7.56 -19.69
CA ILE A 419 -18.97 -8.69 -19.15
C ILE A 419 -18.86 -9.91 -20.07
N PRO A 420 -19.19 -11.13 -19.60
CA PRO A 420 -19.22 -12.31 -20.47
C PRO A 420 -20.23 -12.17 -21.61
N GLU A 421 -19.87 -12.63 -22.82
CA GLU A 421 -20.75 -12.68 -24.01
C GLU A 421 -22.06 -13.45 -23.78
N THR A 422 -22.12 -14.29 -22.74
CA THR A 422 -23.29 -15.10 -22.37
C THR A 422 -24.36 -14.33 -21.58
N VAL A 423 -24.14 -13.04 -21.28
CA VAL A 423 -25.09 -12.22 -20.49
C VAL A 423 -26.23 -11.71 -21.37
N LYS A 424 -27.47 -12.03 -20.98
CA LYS A 424 -28.69 -11.49 -21.58
C LYS A 424 -29.04 -10.12 -21.03
N PHE A 425 -29.58 -9.25 -21.89
CA PHE A 425 -30.19 -7.99 -21.50
C PHE A 425 -31.70 -8.09 -21.65
N TYR A 426 -32.43 -7.87 -20.56
CA TYR A 426 -33.88 -7.74 -20.53
C TYR A 426 -34.26 -6.27 -20.44
N VAL A 427 -35.06 -5.80 -21.39
CA VAL A 427 -35.44 -4.37 -21.48
C VAL A 427 -36.93 -4.18 -21.72
N THR A 428 -37.47 -3.05 -21.27
CA THR A 428 -38.89 -2.72 -21.45
C THR A 428 -39.17 -1.70 -22.57
N SER A 429 -38.13 -1.24 -23.28
CA SER A 429 -38.21 -0.22 -24.33
C SER A 429 -37.43 -0.63 -25.57
N GLU A 430 -38.07 -0.54 -26.74
CA GLU A 430 -37.45 -0.87 -28.03
C GLU A 430 -36.35 0.16 -28.40
N HIS A 431 -36.54 1.44 -28.06
CA HIS A 431 -35.50 2.46 -28.20
C HIS A 431 -34.23 2.10 -27.40
N ILE A 432 -34.38 1.61 -26.17
CA ILE A 432 -33.24 1.19 -25.34
C ILE A 432 -32.57 -0.06 -25.91
N LYS A 433 -33.35 -0.99 -26.48
CA LYS A 433 -32.83 -2.16 -27.20
C LYS A 433 -31.95 -1.76 -28.37
N ASP A 434 -32.36 -0.77 -29.15
CA ASP A 434 -31.58 -0.25 -30.29
C ASP A 434 -30.34 0.55 -29.84
N VAL A 435 -30.46 1.36 -28.77
CA VAL A 435 -29.32 2.10 -28.18
C VAL A 435 -28.27 1.15 -27.59
N LEU A 436 -28.68 0.10 -26.86
CA LEU A 436 -27.76 -0.93 -26.34
C LEU A 436 -27.08 -1.68 -27.49
N LYS A 437 -27.83 -2.15 -28.49
CA LYS A 437 -27.26 -2.84 -29.65
C LYS A 437 -26.23 -1.97 -30.37
N SER A 438 -26.62 -0.77 -30.78
CA SER A 438 -25.76 0.13 -31.55
C SER A 438 -24.48 0.58 -30.83
N ASN A 439 -24.48 0.66 -29.50
CA ASN A 439 -23.30 1.08 -28.72
C ASN A 439 -22.43 -0.08 -28.23
N LEU A 440 -23.00 -1.27 -27.99
CA LEU A 440 -22.29 -2.41 -27.40
C LEU A 440 -21.91 -3.49 -28.43
N SER A 441 -22.50 -3.53 -29.63
CA SER A 441 -22.19 -4.58 -30.61
C SER A 441 -20.84 -4.38 -31.31
N THR A 442 -19.81 -5.09 -30.85
CA THR A 442 -18.60 -5.38 -31.65
C THR A 442 -18.29 -6.87 -31.63
N SER A 443 -18.90 -7.60 -32.57
CA SER A 443 -18.87 -9.06 -32.73
C SER A 443 -19.62 -9.84 -31.63
N ASN A 444 -20.59 -10.66 -32.08
CA ASN A 444 -21.37 -11.66 -31.34
C ASN A 444 -22.40 -11.17 -30.29
N ASP A 445 -23.65 -11.53 -30.54
CA ASP A 445 -24.63 -12.13 -29.60
C ASP A 445 -24.89 -11.50 -28.22
N ILE A 446 -24.85 -10.17 -28.09
CA ILE A 446 -25.58 -9.49 -27.01
C ILE A 446 -27.09 -9.66 -27.24
N ILE A 447 -27.67 -10.68 -26.59
CA ILE A 447 -29.11 -10.98 -26.63
C ILE A 447 -29.86 -9.90 -25.84
N VAL A 448 -30.41 -8.91 -26.55
CA VAL A 448 -31.30 -7.90 -25.97
C VAL A 448 -32.76 -8.25 -26.27
N GLU A 449 -33.41 -8.91 -25.30
CA GLU A 449 -34.82 -9.30 -25.33
C GLU A 449 -35.69 -8.15 -24.80
N LYS A 450 -36.64 -7.65 -25.62
CA LYS A 450 -37.71 -6.78 -25.11
C LYS A 450 -38.77 -7.67 -24.46
N VAL A 451 -39.12 -7.39 -23.21
CA VAL A 451 -40.24 -8.04 -22.50
C VAL A 451 -41.16 -6.99 -21.90
N ASP A 452 -42.48 -7.18 -22.04
CA ASP A 452 -43.46 -6.15 -21.64
C ASP A 452 -43.59 -6.01 -20.11
N ASN A 453 -43.31 -7.08 -19.36
CA ASN A 453 -43.17 -7.08 -17.92
C ASN A 453 -41.94 -7.90 -17.50
N ILE A 454 -40.88 -7.23 -17.05
CA ILE A 454 -39.85 -7.88 -16.25
C ILE A 454 -40.45 -8.19 -14.88
N LYS A 455 -40.76 -9.47 -14.63
CA LYS A 455 -41.11 -9.94 -13.28
C LYS A 455 -39.91 -9.70 -12.36
N GLN A 456 -40.14 -9.14 -11.17
CA GLN A 456 -39.20 -9.34 -10.08
C GLN A 456 -39.35 -10.79 -9.61
N GLU A 457 -38.32 -11.62 -9.77
CA GLU A 457 -38.22 -12.87 -9.01
C GLU A 457 -37.86 -12.55 -7.56
N THR A 458 -38.85 -12.11 -6.79
CA THR A 458 -38.74 -11.93 -5.33
C THR A 458 -38.60 -13.26 -4.57
N ASP A 459 -38.68 -14.39 -5.28
CA ASP A 459 -38.29 -15.72 -4.82
C ASP A 459 -36.95 -16.14 -5.46
N VAL A 460 -35.82 -15.76 -4.84
CA VAL A 460 -34.56 -16.51 -5.02
C VAL A 460 -34.80 -17.90 -4.45
N ALA A 461 -35.20 -18.83 -5.30
CA ALA A 461 -35.79 -20.09 -4.89
C ALA A 461 -34.83 -20.91 -4.01
N LYS A 462 -35.19 -21.06 -2.73
CA LYS A 462 -34.53 -22.00 -1.80
C LYS A 462 -34.38 -23.36 -2.50
N PRO A 463 -33.19 -23.97 -2.53
CA PRO A 463 -32.88 -25.04 -3.47
C PRO A 463 -33.78 -26.27 -3.25
N LYS A 464 -34.80 -26.41 -4.10
CA LYS A 464 -35.72 -27.55 -4.10
C LYS A 464 -34.99 -28.75 -4.70
N LYS A 465 -34.69 -29.76 -3.86
CA LYS A 465 -34.32 -31.09 -4.35
C LYS A 465 -35.49 -31.67 -5.16
N ASN A 466 -35.29 -31.86 -6.46
CA ASN A 466 -36.12 -32.75 -7.28
C ASN A 466 -35.27 -33.92 -7.76
N SER A 467 -35.80 -35.13 -7.60
CA SER A 467 -35.20 -36.38 -8.05
C SER A 467 -35.69 -36.78 -9.44
N ASN A 468 -34.89 -37.56 -10.17
CA ASN A 468 -35.21 -38.21 -11.45
C ASN A 468 -35.36 -37.27 -12.67
N GLN A 469 -34.31 -36.53 -12.97
CA GLN A 469 -33.87 -36.24 -14.35
C GLN A 469 -32.36 -36.50 -14.46
N GLY A 470 -31.84 -36.69 -15.68
CA GLY A 470 -30.43 -37.01 -15.91
C GLY A 470 -29.50 -35.93 -15.36
N VAL A 471 -28.37 -36.34 -14.76
CA VAL A 471 -27.45 -35.38 -14.14
C VAL A 471 -26.67 -34.65 -15.23
N VAL A 472 -26.82 -33.33 -15.28
CA VAL A 472 -26.07 -32.42 -16.15
C VAL A 472 -25.26 -31.48 -15.27
N GLY A 473 -24.04 -31.14 -15.68
CA GLY A 473 -23.08 -30.37 -14.90
C GLY A 473 -22.12 -31.25 -14.09
N TRP A 474 -21.62 -30.70 -12.97
CA TRP A 474 -20.56 -31.32 -12.17
C TRP A 474 -21.02 -32.56 -11.38
N VAL A 475 -20.27 -33.66 -11.56
CA VAL A 475 -20.40 -34.92 -10.83
C VAL A 475 -19.07 -35.25 -10.16
N LYS A 476 -19.12 -35.79 -8.94
CA LYS A 476 -17.94 -36.27 -8.22
C LYS A 476 -17.98 -37.80 -8.07
N ASP A 477 -17.01 -38.51 -8.64
CA ASP A 477 -16.81 -39.95 -8.40
C ASP A 477 -15.40 -40.21 -7.87
N LYS A 478 -15.26 -41.13 -6.91
CA LYS A 478 -14.00 -41.58 -6.29
C LYS A 478 -13.02 -40.46 -5.87
N GLY A 479 -13.53 -39.26 -5.60
CA GLY A 479 -12.76 -38.08 -5.22
C GLY A 479 -12.48 -37.10 -6.37
N LEU A 480 -12.55 -37.54 -7.62
CA LEU A 480 -12.36 -36.72 -8.83
C LEU A 480 -13.66 -36.05 -9.26
N TRP A 481 -13.54 -34.89 -9.90
CA TRP A 481 -14.65 -34.16 -10.51
C TRP A 481 -14.70 -34.41 -12.02
N TYR A 482 -15.92 -34.49 -12.55
CA TYR A 482 -16.26 -34.71 -13.95
C TYR A 482 -17.39 -33.76 -14.35
N TYR A 483 -17.49 -33.41 -15.62
CA TYR A 483 -18.61 -32.61 -16.14
C TYR A 483 -19.43 -33.43 -17.13
N LEU A 484 -20.75 -33.51 -16.90
CA LEU A 484 -21.70 -34.11 -17.85
C LEU A 484 -22.38 -32.99 -18.66
N ASN A 485 -22.35 -33.11 -19.99
CA ASN A 485 -22.97 -32.15 -20.89
C ASN A 485 -24.50 -32.34 -20.96
N GLU A 486 -25.19 -31.56 -21.80
CA GLU A 486 -26.66 -31.58 -21.92
C GLU A 486 -27.23 -32.93 -22.39
N SER A 487 -26.44 -33.80 -23.05
CA SER A 487 -26.84 -35.18 -23.38
C SER A 487 -26.48 -36.20 -22.30
N GLY A 488 -26.04 -35.75 -21.12
CA GLY A 488 -25.57 -36.61 -20.02
C GLY A 488 -24.22 -37.28 -20.30
N SER A 489 -23.51 -36.88 -21.36
CA SER A 489 -22.22 -37.46 -21.75
C SER A 489 -21.06 -36.75 -21.05
N MET A 490 -20.04 -37.51 -20.66
CA MET A 490 -18.84 -36.98 -20.01
C MET A 490 -18.03 -36.11 -20.96
N ALA A 491 -17.72 -34.88 -20.55
CA ALA A 491 -16.93 -33.93 -21.31
C ALA A 491 -15.42 -34.13 -21.15
N THR A 492 -14.67 -33.79 -22.19
CA THR A 492 -13.19 -33.80 -22.26
C THR A 492 -12.72 -32.53 -22.96
N GLY A 493 -11.54 -32.02 -22.59
CA GLY A 493 -11.03 -30.72 -23.06
C GLY A 493 -11.67 -29.55 -22.31
N TRP A 494 -11.80 -28.40 -22.98
CA TRP A 494 -12.33 -27.18 -22.38
C TRP A 494 -13.86 -27.20 -22.19
N VAL A 495 -14.31 -26.89 -20.98
CA VAL A 495 -15.72 -26.62 -20.64
C VAL A 495 -15.83 -25.24 -20.01
N LYS A 496 -16.90 -24.51 -20.36
CA LYS A 496 -17.28 -23.26 -19.69
C LYS A 496 -18.54 -23.51 -18.85
N ASP A 497 -18.46 -23.33 -17.54
CA ASP A 497 -19.60 -23.40 -16.62
C ASP A 497 -19.62 -22.15 -15.75
N LYS A 498 -20.74 -21.42 -15.76
CA LYS A 498 -20.95 -20.15 -15.03
C LYS A 498 -19.76 -19.20 -15.21
N GLY A 499 -19.55 -18.76 -16.45
CA GLY A 499 -18.48 -17.82 -16.84
C GLY A 499 -17.07 -18.42 -16.88
N LEU A 500 -16.72 -19.23 -15.89
CA LEU A 500 -15.40 -19.84 -15.71
C LEU A 500 -15.13 -20.96 -16.72
N TRP A 501 -13.87 -21.01 -17.17
CA TRP A 501 -13.32 -22.11 -17.95
C TRP A 501 -12.67 -23.16 -17.06
N TYR A 502 -12.81 -24.43 -17.44
CA TYR A 502 -12.24 -25.59 -16.79
C TYR A 502 -11.66 -26.51 -17.87
N TYR A 503 -10.61 -27.27 -17.54
CA TYR A 503 -10.08 -28.31 -18.41
C TYR A 503 -10.40 -29.68 -17.83
N LEU A 504 -11.01 -30.55 -18.63
CA LEU A 504 -11.23 -31.96 -18.33
C LEU A 504 -10.18 -32.77 -19.11
N ASN A 505 -9.42 -33.61 -18.43
CA ASN A 505 -8.42 -34.49 -19.06
C ASN A 505 -9.09 -35.48 -20.04
N GLU A 506 -8.30 -36.24 -20.80
CA GLU A 506 -8.79 -37.33 -21.68
C GLU A 506 -9.64 -38.39 -20.92
N SER A 507 -9.38 -38.56 -19.62
CA SER A 507 -10.17 -39.39 -18.70
C SER A 507 -11.49 -38.76 -18.24
N GLY A 508 -11.81 -37.54 -18.68
CA GLY A 508 -12.93 -36.72 -18.21
C GLY A 508 -12.74 -36.07 -16.84
N SER A 509 -11.62 -36.33 -16.15
CA SER A 509 -11.35 -35.75 -14.82
C SER A 509 -10.90 -34.30 -14.92
N MET A 510 -11.46 -33.42 -14.08
CA MET A 510 -11.07 -32.02 -13.94
C MET A 510 -9.58 -31.86 -13.58
N ALA A 511 -8.88 -31.00 -14.31
CA ALA A 511 -7.49 -30.66 -14.09
C ALA A 511 -7.32 -29.55 -13.04
N THR A 512 -6.17 -29.56 -12.37
CA THR A 512 -5.70 -28.53 -11.42
C THR A 512 -4.19 -28.36 -11.60
N GLY A 513 -3.68 -27.13 -11.50
CA GLY A 513 -2.30 -26.80 -11.83
C GLY A 513 -2.09 -26.58 -13.34
N TRP A 514 -0.88 -26.86 -13.82
CA TRP A 514 -0.50 -26.60 -15.22
C TRP A 514 -1.09 -27.61 -16.21
N VAL A 515 -1.72 -27.10 -17.26
CA VAL A 515 -2.17 -27.86 -18.45
C VAL A 515 -1.53 -27.27 -19.70
N LYS A 516 -1.16 -28.13 -20.65
CA LYS A 516 -0.72 -27.72 -21.99
C LYS A 516 -1.73 -28.16 -23.04
N ASP A 517 -2.40 -27.21 -23.68
CA ASP A 517 -3.35 -27.47 -24.77
C ASP A 517 -2.88 -26.77 -26.05
N LYS A 518 -2.89 -27.50 -27.18
CA LYS A 518 -2.52 -27.01 -28.53
C LYS A 518 -1.21 -26.21 -28.60
N GLY A 519 -0.25 -26.54 -27.72
CA GLY A 519 1.07 -25.89 -27.63
C GLY A 519 1.17 -24.78 -26.57
N LEU A 520 0.05 -24.19 -26.16
CA LEU A 520 -0.02 -23.14 -25.14
C LEU A 520 -0.13 -23.75 -23.73
N TRP A 521 0.39 -23.03 -22.73
CA TRP A 521 0.27 -23.39 -21.31
C TRP A 521 -0.83 -22.58 -20.64
N TYR A 522 -1.53 -23.21 -19.70
CA TYR A 522 -2.62 -22.65 -18.90
C TYR A 522 -2.45 -23.11 -17.45
N TYR A 523 -2.96 -22.32 -16.50
CA TYR A 523 -3.02 -22.71 -15.09
C TYR A 523 -4.47 -22.83 -14.63
N LEU A 524 -4.82 -23.95 -14.01
CA LEU A 524 -6.11 -24.18 -13.37
C LEU A 524 -5.91 -24.09 -11.85
N ASN A 525 -6.74 -23.31 -11.16
CA ASN A 525 -6.70 -23.18 -9.69
C ASN A 525 -7.07 -24.50 -8.99
N GLU A 526 -6.97 -24.56 -7.66
CA GLU A 526 -7.42 -25.72 -6.87
C GLU A 526 -8.93 -26.02 -7.03
N SER A 527 -9.72 -25.01 -7.41
CA SER A 527 -11.12 -25.10 -7.83
C SER A 527 -11.32 -25.67 -9.25
N GLY A 528 -10.25 -25.94 -9.99
CA GLY A 528 -10.26 -26.33 -11.41
C GLY A 528 -10.52 -25.19 -12.40
N SER A 529 -10.82 -23.98 -11.92
CA SER A 529 -11.09 -22.82 -12.77
C SER A 529 -9.79 -22.23 -13.34
N MET A 530 -9.82 -21.88 -14.62
CA MET A 530 -8.68 -21.28 -15.33
C MET A 530 -8.31 -19.90 -14.75
N ALA A 531 -7.03 -19.70 -14.47
CA ALA A 531 -6.50 -18.46 -13.96
C ALA A 531 -6.17 -17.45 -15.08
N THR A 532 -6.31 -16.17 -14.77
CA THR A 532 -5.87 -15.02 -15.57
C THR A 532 -5.11 -14.04 -14.68
N GLY A 533 -4.21 -13.23 -15.24
CA GLY A 533 -3.32 -12.37 -14.48
C GLY A 533 -2.19 -13.13 -13.77
N TRP A 534 -1.76 -12.64 -12.61
CA TRP A 534 -0.60 -13.18 -11.88
C TRP A 534 -0.93 -14.45 -11.08
N VAL A 535 -0.16 -15.51 -11.31
CA VAL A 535 -0.16 -16.76 -10.52
C VAL A 535 1.21 -16.98 -9.90
N LYS A 536 1.26 -17.50 -8.67
CA LYS A 536 2.49 -17.96 -8.02
C LYS A 536 2.46 -19.47 -7.84
N ASP A 537 3.33 -20.21 -8.54
CA ASP A 537 3.52 -21.66 -8.37
C ASP A 537 4.94 -21.95 -7.86
N LYS A 538 5.08 -22.79 -6.84
CA LYS A 538 6.35 -23.25 -6.23
C LYS A 538 7.38 -22.13 -5.97
N GLY A 539 6.91 -20.93 -5.64
CA GLY A 539 7.75 -19.76 -5.34
C GLY A 539 7.96 -18.81 -6.52
N LEU A 540 7.82 -19.27 -7.76
CA LEU A 540 7.96 -18.48 -8.98
C LEU A 540 6.64 -17.79 -9.37
N TRP A 541 6.74 -16.61 -9.97
CA TRP A 541 5.60 -15.86 -10.51
C TRP A 541 5.46 -16.08 -12.02
N TYR A 542 4.22 -16.13 -12.50
CA TYR A 542 3.83 -16.31 -13.89
C TYR A 542 2.70 -15.34 -14.22
N TYR A 543 2.60 -14.91 -15.48
CA TYR A 543 1.47 -14.11 -15.97
C TYR A 543 0.66 -14.91 -16.99
N LEU A 544 -0.66 -15.01 -16.77
CA LEU A 544 -1.62 -15.57 -17.69
C LEU A 544 -2.39 -14.43 -18.36
N ASN A 545 -2.51 -14.45 -19.68
CA ASN A 545 -3.26 -13.46 -20.45
C ASN A 545 -4.77 -13.54 -20.15
N GLU A 546 -5.56 -12.61 -20.70
CA GLU A 546 -7.04 -12.63 -20.58
C GLU A 546 -7.67 -13.91 -21.17
N SER A 547 -6.99 -14.54 -22.15
CA SER A 547 -7.31 -15.85 -22.70
C SER A 547 -6.85 -17.05 -21.85
N GLY A 548 -6.26 -16.81 -20.68
CA GLY A 548 -5.67 -17.81 -19.80
C GLY A 548 -4.33 -18.39 -20.25
N SER A 549 -3.83 -18.04 -21.43
CA SER A 549 -2.54 -18.54 -21.92
C SER A 549 -1.37 -17.88 -21.19
N MET A 550 -0.35 -18.67 -20.84
CA MET A 550 0.87 -18.18 -20.21
C MET A 550 1.65 -17.23 -21.12
N ALA A 551 2.03 -16.06 -20.59
CA ALA A 551 2.81 -15.06 -21.30
C ALA A 551 4.32 -15.32 -21.21
N THR A 552 5.05 -14.84 -22.22
CA THR A 552 6.52 -14.85 -22.33
C THR A 552 6.97 -13.53 -22.97
N GLY A 553 8.14 -13.01 -22.60
CA GLY A 553 8.60 -11.69 -23.00
C GLY A 553 7.98 -10.56 -22.17
N TRP A 554 7.83 -9.38 -22.77
CA TRP A 554 7.33 -8.18 -22.09
C TRP A 554 5.81 -8.19 -21.86
N VAL A 555 5.39 -7.99 -20.61
CA VAL A 555 4.01 -7.75 -20.19
C VAL A 555 3.91 -6.40 -19.50
N LYS A 556 2.79 -5.68 -19.70
CA LYS A 556 2.46 -4.44 -18.98
C LYS A 556 1.21 -4.62 -18.13
N ASP A 557 1.35 -4.63 -16.80
CA ASP A 557 0.23 -4.68 -15.85
C ASP A 557 0.20 -3.41 -14.99
N LYS A 558 -0.99 -2.82 -14.82
CA LYS A 558 -1.27 -1.60 -14.03
C LYS A 558 -0.31 -0.42 -14.29
N GLY A 559 0.27 -0.35 -15.49
CA GLY A 559 1.19 0.69 -15.93
C GLY A 559 2.68 0.32 -15.81
N LEU A 560 3.03 -0.70 -15.02
CA LEU A 560 4.39 -1.21 -14.87
C LEU A 560 4.71 -2.26 -15.94
N TRP A 561 5.96 -2.34 -16.35
CA TRP A 561 6.48 -3.37 -17.26
C TRP A 561 7.15 -4.50 -16.48
N TYR A 562 7.02 -5.72 -16.98
CA TYR A 562 7.61 -6.95 -16.44
C TYR A 562 8.16 -7.79 -17.60
N TYR A 563 9.20 -8.58 -17.34
CA TYR A 563 9.71 -9.56 -18.31
C TYR A 563 9.44 -10.97 -17.79
N LEU A 564 8.83 -11.81 -18.63
CA LEU A 564 8.64 -13.23 -18.39
C LEU A 564 9.65 -14.00 -19.26
N ASN A 565 10.41 -14.90 -18.65
CA ASN A 565 11.36 -15.77 -19.36
C ASN A 565 10.63 -16.70 -20.36
N GLU A 566 11.37 -17.43 -21.20
CA GLU A 566 10.80 -18.46 -22.10
C GLU A 566 10.03 -19.55 -21.34
N SER A 567 10.36 -19.78 -20.07
CA SER A 567 9.64 -20.67 -19.15
C SER A 567 8.36 -20.06 -18.54
N GLY A 568 7.98 -18.85 -18.93
CA GLY A 568 6.88 -18.06 -18.37
C GLY A 568 7.14 -17.47 -16.98
N SER A 569 8.25 -17.84 -16.35
CA SER A 569 8.64 -17.31 -15.03
C SER A 569 9.06 -15.84 -15.10
N MET A 570 8.61 -15.03 -14.15
CA MET A 570 8.98 -13.62 -14.04
C MET A 570 10.47 -13.45 -13.73
N ALA A 571 11.14 -12.56 -14.48
CA ALA A 571 12.54 -12.22 -14.28
C ALA A 571 12.74 -11.13 -13.22
N THR A 572 13.89 -11.19 -12.55
CA THR A 572 14.39 -10.20 -11.58
C THR A 572 15.89 -10.00 -11.80
N GLY A 573 16.41 -8.79 -11.62
CA GLY A 573 17.77 -8.42 -11.98
C GLY A 573 17.93 -8.10 -13.47
N TRP A 574 19.11 -8.35 -14.02
CA TRP A 574 19.44 -8.01 -15.40
C TRP A 574 18.82 -8.95 -16.45
N VAL A 575 18.14 -8.37 -17.44
CA VAL A 575 17.65 -9.06 -18.64
C VAL A 575 18.23 -8.37 -19.88
N LYS A 576 18.59 -9.17 -20.90
CA LYS A 576 18.98 -8.67 -22.22
C LYS A 576 17.92 -9.05 -23.26
N ASP A 577 17.22 -8.07 -23.82
CA ASP A 577 16.25 -8.27 -24.90
C ASP A 577 16.68 -7.48 -26.15
N LYS A 578 16.65 -8.13 -27.32
CA LYS A 578 16.98 -7.55 -28.64
C LYS A 578 18.28 -6.73 -28.69
N GLY A 579 19.27 -7.11 -27.86
CA GLY A 579 20.58 -6.46 -27.77
C GLY A 579 20.69 -5.42 -26.65
N LEU A 580 19.58 -4.87 -26.16
CA LEU A 580 19.53 -3.89 -25.07
C LEU A 580 19.48 -4.59 -23.70
N TRP A 581 20.06 -3.95 -22.69
CA TRP A 581 20.00 -4.39 -21.29
C TRP A 581 18.92 -3.63 -20.53
N TYR A 582 18.25 -4.32 -19.62
CA TYR A 582 17.18 -3.83 -18.75
C TYR A 582 17.41 -4.37 -17.34
N TYR A 583 16.97 -3.63 -16.31
CA TYR A 583 16.94 -4.10 -14.93
C TYR A 583 15.49 -4.27 -14.46
N LEU A 584 15.17 -5.42 -13.88
CA LEU A 584 13.91 -5.71 -13.21
C LEU A 584 14.17 -5.71 -11.70
N ASN A 585 13.38 -4.97 -10.93
CA ASN A 585 13.49 -4.94 -9.46
C ASN A 585 13.16 -6.31 -8.85
N GLU A 586 13.33 -6.49 -7.53
CA GLU A 586 12.89 -7.71 -6.82
C GLU A 586 11.38 -7.99 -6.96
N SER A 587 10.58 -6.95 -7.19
CA SER A 587 9.16 -7.02 -7.54
C SER A 587 8.88 -7.47 -8.99
N GLY A 588 9.91 -7.72 -9.79
CA GLY A 588 9.85 -7.98 -11.24
C GLY A 588 9.55 -6.77 -12.12
N SER A 589 9.28 -5.60 -11.53
CA SER A 589 8.97 -4.38 -12.28
C SER A 589 10.24 -3.78 -12.90
N MET A 590 10.19 -3.42 -14.17
CA MET A 590 11.27 -2.75 -14.90
C MET A 590 11.63 -1.40 -14.26
N ALA A 591 12.92 -1.18 -14.02
CA ALA A 591 13.47 0.04 -13.45
C ALA A 591 13.67 1.14 -14.50
N THR A 592 13.61 2.40 -14.05
CA THR A 592 14.02 3.60 -14.78
C THR A 592 14.77 4.53 -13.82
N GLY A 593 15.67 5.37 -14.34
CA GLY A 593 16.59 6.17 -13.52
C GLY A 593 17.75 5.36 -12.95
N TRP A 594 18.25 5.75 -11.78
CA TRP A 594 19.40 5.11 -11.14
C TRP A 594 19.08 3.77 -10.48
N VAL A 595 19.90 2.76 -10.74
CA VAL A 595 19.91 1.46 -10.07
C VAL A 595 21.31 1.18 -9.54
N LYS A 596 21.40 0.54 -8.38
CA LYS A 596 22.64 0.03 -7.80
C LYS A 596 22.60 -1.50 -7.80
N ASP A 597 23.51 -2.16 -8.50
CA ASP A 597 23.68 -3.63 -8.48
C ASP A 597 25.10 -3.98 -8.04
N LYS A 598 25.22 -4.84 -7.01
CA LYS A 598 26.50 -5.35 -6.48
C LYS A 598 27.54 -4.26 -6.17
N GLY A 599 27.09 -3.09 -5.74
CA GLY A 599 27.92 -1.93 -5.39
C GLY A 599 28.25 -0.97 -6.55
N LEU A 600 27.92 -1.32 -7.79
CA LEU A 600 28.06 -0.46 -8.96
C LEU A 600 26.74 0.27 -9.26
N TRP A 601 26.82 1.53 -9.65
CA TRP A 601 25.68 2.32 -10.11
C TRP A 601 25.50 2.22 -11.63
N TYR A 602 24.24 2.23 -12.07
CA TYR A 602 23.82 2.15 -13.47
C TYR A 602 22.67 3.14 -13.69
N TYR A 603 22.50 3.62 -14.93
CA TYR A 603 21.36 4.44 -15.31
C TYR A 603 20.50 3.74 -16.36
N LEU A 604 19.20 3.66 -16.12
CA LEU A 604 18.19 3.14 -17.03
C LEU A 604 17.39 4.32 -17.60
N ASN A 605 17.24 4.38 -18.92
CA ASN A 605 16.46 5.43 -19.60
C ASN A 605 14.95 5.31 -19.27
N GLU A 606 14.12 6.27 -19.72
CA GLU A 606 12.66 6.19 -19.57
C GLU A 606 12.04 4.96 -20.27
N SER A 607 12.72 4.45 -21.30
CA SER A 607 12.44 3.18 -21.98
C SER A 607 12.83 1.92 -21.18
N GLY A 608 13.45 2.08 -20.01
CA GLY A 608 14.04 1.01 -19.19
C GLY A 608 15.38 0.46 -19.70
N SER A 609 15.85 0.88 -20.88
CA SER A 609 17.11 0.40 -21.44
C SER A 609 18.31 1.08 -20.76
N MET A 610 19.34 0.30 -20.42
CA MET A 610 20.58 0.77 -19.82
C MET A 610 21.31 1.79 -20.69
N ALA A 611 21.77 2.88 -20.08
CA ALA A 611 22.53 3.94 -20.73
C ALA A 611 24.05 3.66 -20.71
N THR A 612 24.74 4.21 -21.71
CA THR A 612 26.21 4.26 -21.83
C THR A 612 26.62 5.65 -22.33
N GLY A 613 27.83 6.10 -22.00
CA GLY A 613 28.28 7.47 -22.27
C GLY A 613 27.66 8.50 -21.32
N TRP A 614 27.45 9.72 -21.81
CA TRP A 614 26.98 10.85 -20.99
C TRP A 614 25.48 10.81 -20.70
N VAL A 615 25.12 10.93 -19.42
CA VAL A 615 23.75 11.12 -18.93
C VAL A 615 23.65 12.41 -18.12
N LYS A 616 22.51 13.12 -18.23
CA LYS A 616 22.19 14.27 -17.40
C LYS A 616 20.96 13.97 -16.55
N ASP A 617 21.11 13.96 -15.21
CA ASP A 617 20.01 13.82 -14.25
C ASP A 617 20.00 15.02 -13.29
N LYS A 618 18.81 15.58 -13.02
CA LYS A 618 18.56 16.73 -12.12
C LYS A 618 19.52 17.92 -12.29
N GLY A 619 20.01 18.13 -13.51
CA GLY A 619 20.94 19.22 -13.86
C GLY A 619 22.42 18.83 -13.84
N LEU A 620 22.80 17.75 -13.17
CA LEU A 620 24.17 17.23 -13.07
C LEU A 620 24.47 16.27 -14.24
N TRP A 621 25.72 16.23 -14.67
CA TRP A 621 26.22 15.28 -15.68
C TRP A 621 26.94 14.11 -15.03
N TYR A 622 26.83 12.93 -15.65
CA TYR A 622 27.43 11.67 -15.24
C TYR A 622 27.94 10.93 -16.48
N TYR A 623 28.98 10.10 -16.32
CA TYR A 623 29.48 9.22 -17.37
C TYR A 623 29.24 7.75 -17.00
N LEU A 624 28.64 6.99 -17.91
CA LEU A 624 28.46 5.55 -17.80
C LEU A 624 29.44 4.87 -18.77
N ASN A 625 30.19 3.89 -18.28
CA ASN A 625 31.12 3.11 -19.08
C ASN A 625 30.38 2.25 -20.13
N GLU A 626 31.11 1.57 -21.04
CA GLU A 626 30.51 0.62 -22.00
C GLU A 626 29.76 -0.54 -21.31
N SER A 627 30.15 -0.89 -20.09
CA SER A 627 29.47 -1.83 -19.20
C SER A 627 28.20 -1.27 -18.54
N GLY A 628 27.82 -0.01 -18.81
CA GLY A 628 26.74 0.73 -18.16
C GLY A 628 27.03 1.20 -16.74
N SER A 629 28.15 0.80 -16.15
CA SER A 629 28.54 1.20 -14.79
C SER A 629 29.00 2.66 -14.74
N MET A 630 28.55 3.41 -13.74
CA MET A 630 28.94 4.80 -13.51
C MET A 630 30.43 4.95 -13.25
N ALA A 631 31.06 5.92 -13.89
CA ALA A 631 32.47 6.24 -13.70
C ALA A 631 32.69 7.24 -12.55
N THR A 632 33.83 7.11 -11.88
CA THR A 632 34.35 8.01 -10.85
C THR A 632 35.85 8.23 -11.10
N GLY A 633 36.36 9.43 -10.83
CA GLY A 633 37.73 9.82 -11.18
C GLY A 633 37.85 10.31 -12.62
N TRP A 634 39.01 10.09 -13.24
CA TRP A 634 39.32 10.59 -14.59
C TRP A 634 38.68 9.74 -15.70
N VAL A 635 37.96 10.39 -16.61
CA VAL A 635 37.41 9.81 -17.85
C VAL A 635 37.95 10.58 -19.05
N LYS A 636 38.23 9.87 -20.15
CA LYS A 636 38.58 10.48 -21.43
C LYS A 636 37.51 10.16 -22.48
N ASP A 637 36.75 11.16 -22.92
CA ASP A 637 35.76 11.03 -24.01
C ASP A 637 36.17 11.93 -25.19
N LYS A 638 36.09 11.40 -26.42
CA LYS A 638 36.40 12.10 -27.69
C LYS A 638 37.71 12.91 -27.71
N GLY A 639 38.69 12.48 -26.93
CA GLY A 639 40.00 13.13 -26.82
C GLY A 639 40.16 14.08 -25.62
N LEU A 640 39.07 14.59 -25.07
CA LEU A 640 39.05 15.48 -23.91
C LEU A 640 39.03 14.67 -22.59
N TRP A 641 39.62 15.24 -21.54
CA TRP A 641 39.61 14.67 -20.19
C TRP A 641 38.56 15.36 -19.32
N TYR A 642 37.89 14.58 -18.48
CA TYR A 642 36.87 15.00 -17.53
C TYR A 642 37.15 14.36 -16.17
N TYR A 643 36.74 15.01 -15.08
CA TYR A 643 36.78 14.41 -13.75
C TYR A 643 35.35 14.22 -13.21
N LEU A 644 35.06 13.01 -12.74
CA LEU A 644 33.82 12.65 -12.06
C LEU A 644 34.12 12.51 -10.56
N ASN A 645 33.33 13.16 -9.71
CA ASN A 645 33.46 13.07 -8.25
C ASN A 645 33.16 11.63 -7.74
N GLU A 646 33.37 11.37 -6.46
CA GLU A 646 32.97 10.09 -5.82
C GLU A 646 31.46 9.81 -5.93
N SER A 647 30.64 10.87 -6.04
CA SER A 647 29.21 10.82 -6.36
C SER A 647 28.90 10.53 -7.84
N GLY A 648 29.90 10.31 -8.68
CA GLY A 648 29.79 10.16 -10.14
C GLY A 648 29.47 11.45 -10.92
N SER A 649 29.17 12.54 -10.23
CA SER A 649 28.85 13.83 -10.86
C SER A 649 30.10 14.48 -11.45
N MET A 650 30.02 14.94 -12.69
CA MET A 650 31.06 15.71 -13.37
C MET A 650 31.45 16.98 -12.61
N ALA A 651 32.75 17.16 -12.38
CA ALA A 651 33.30 18.35 -11.75
C ALA A 651 33.32 19.55 -12.72
N THR A 652 33.18 20.75 -12.17
CA THR A 652 33.35 22.03 -12.88
C THR A 652 34.12 22.97 -11.95
N GLY A 653 35.06 23.75 -12.50
CA GLY A 653 35.99 24.56 -11.72
C GLY A 653 37.14 23.75 -11.10
N TRP A 654 37.58 24.18 -9.91
CA TRP A 654 38.72 23.57 -9.20
C TRP A 654 38.40 22.20 -8.60
N VAL A 655 39.26 21.21 -8.87
CA VAL A 655 39.21 19.89 -8.25
C VAL A 655 40.59 19.45 -7.75
N LYS A 656 40.63 18.74 -6.62
CA LYS A 656 41.86 18.25 -6.00
C LYS A 656 41.94 16.73 -6.08
N VAL A 657 42.98 16.20 -6.71
CA VAL A 657 43.18 14.76 -6.92
C VAL A 657 44.58 14.37 -6.48
N SER A 658 44.69 13.41 -5.56
CA SER A 658 45.97 12.90 -5.02
C SER A 658 46.95 14.00 -4.59
N GLY A 659 46.43 15.06 -3.96
CA GLY A 659 47.20 16.22 -3.48
C GLY A 659 47.37 17.35 -4.50
N LYS A 660 47.31 17.09 -5.80
CA LYS A 660 47.42 18.08 -6.88
C LYS A 660 46.07 18.76 -7.16
N TRP A 661 46.12 19.99 -7.68
CA TRP A 661 44.93 20.74 -8.13
C TRP A 661 44.86 20.79 -9.65
N TYR A 662 43.64 20.74 -10.17
CA TYR A 662 43.28 20.78 -11.59
C TYR A 662 42.06 21.70 -11.78
N TYR A 663 41.89 22.28 -12.96
CA TYR A 663 40.73 23.11 -13.30
C TYR A 663 39.94 22.51 -14.47
N THR A 664 38.63 22.44 -14.34
CA THR A 664 37.70 22.02 -15.40
C THR A 664 36.80 23.17 -15.82
N TYR A 665 36.49 23.31 -17.10
CA TYR A 665 35.53 24.33 -17.57
C TYR A 665 34.11 24.06 -17.06
N ASN A 666 33.18 24.99 -17.30
CA ASN A 666 31.74 24.76 -17.07
C ASN A 666 31.15 23.64 -17.96
N SER A 667 31.85 23.29 -19.04
CA SER A 667 31.60 22.12 -19.90
C SER A 667 32.20 20.81 -19.34
N GLY A 668 32.96 20.88 -18.24
CA GLY A 668 33.56 19.75 -17.52
C GLY A 668 34.92 19.27 -18.04
N ASP A 669 35.35 19.75 -19.20
CA ASP A 669 36.63 19.38 -19.80
C ASP A 669 37.82 20.06 -19.10
N LEU A 670 38.92 19.31 -19.00
CA LEU A 670 40.15 19.67 -18.30
C LEU A 670 40.90 20.80 -19.02
N LEU A 671 41.17 21.87 -18.28
CA LEU A 671 42.01 22.98 -18.70
C LEU A 671 43.48 22.52 -18.77
N VAL A 672 44.17 22.74 -19.90
CA VAL A 672 45.59 22.39 -20.09
C VAL A 672 46.37 23.51 -20.78
N ASN A 673 47.66 23.64 -20.48
CA ASN A 673 48.61 24.58 -21.10
C ASN A 673 48.17 26.06 -21.14
N THR A 674 47.42 26.53 -20.15
CA THR A 674 46.84 27.89 -20.16
C THR A 674 46.64 28.44 -18.74
N THR A 675 45.92 29.56 -18.62
CA THR A 675 45.57 30.23 -17.37
C THR A 675 44.08 30.03 -17.06
N THR A 676 43.72 29.80 -15.80
CA THR A 676 42.33 29.68 -15.32
C THR A 676 41.59 31.02 -15.35
N PRO A 677 40.24 31.05 -15.33
CA PRO A 677 39.46 32.28 -15.28
C PRO A 677 39.76 33.19 -14.06
N ASP A 678 40.31 32.63 -12.99
CA ASP A 678 40.74 33.32 -11.76
C ASP A 678 42.27 33.57 -11.69
N GLY A 679 43.01 33.31 -12.77
CA GLY A 679 44.37 33.83 -12.99
C GLY A 679 45.55 32.88 -12.73
N TYR A 680 45.30 31.64 -12.31
CA TYR A 680 46.35 30.66 -12.01
C TYR A 680 46.78 29.88 -13.25
N ARG A 681 48.02 29.40 -13.34
CA ARG A 681 48.50 28.59 -14.48
C ARG A 681 48.34 27.10 -14.26
N VAL A 682 47.98 26.38 -15.33
CA VAL A 682 47.99 24.91 -15.41
C VAL A 682 48.91 24.42 -16.53
N ASN A 683 49.58 23.29 -16.30
CA ASN A 683 50.55 22.70 -17.24
C ASN A 683 49.88 21.80 -18.32
N ALA A 684 50.71 21.06 -19.08
CA ALA A 684 50.24 20.15 -20.14
C ALA A 684 49.38 18.97 -19.64
N ASN A 685 49.48 18.63 -18.35
CA ASN A 685 48.67 17.61 -17.68
C ASN A 685 47.45 18.23 -16.97
N GLY A 686 47.22 19.54 -17.09
CA GLY A 686 46.18 20.29 -16.39
C GLY A 686 46.46 20.54 -14.91
N GLU A 687 47.67 20.24 -14.43
CA GLU A 687 48.06 20.43 -13.04
C GLU A 687 48.41 21.90 -12.79
N TRP A 688 47.90 22.47 -11.70
CA TRP A 688 48.28 23.79 -11.20
C TRP A 688 49.77 23.83 -10.81
N VAL A 689 50.46 24.91 -11.17
CA VAL A 689 51.93 25.05 -11.05
C VAL A 689 52.44 26.14 -10.10
N GLY A 690 51.61 26.63 -9.17
CA GLY A 690 52.06 27.48 -8.05
C GLY A 690 51.19 28.70 -7.75
#